data_AF-A0A9N9C8Q5-F1
#
_entry.id   AF-A0A9N9C8Q5-F1
#
_cell.length_a   1.000
_cell.length_b   1.000
_cell.length_c   1.000
_cell.angle_alpha   90.00
_cell.angle_beta   90.00
_cell.angle_gamma   90.00
#
_symmetry.space_group_name_H-M   'P 1'
#
loop_
_entity.id
_entity.type
_entity.pdbx_description
1 polymer ?
#
loop_
_entity_poly.entity_id
_entity_poly.type
_entity_poly.pdbx_seq_one_letter_code
_entity_poly.pdbx_strand_id
1 'polypeptide(L)'
;MSDYIFKEIDKEKAKAFNEEIKPLLNEYPFIALDECSFYPNQDPRFGYSLKGDRAIARKPGHKGEHYTLLFAISNLKEINPIGDKRNYLIMDNAKIHTAPDKREEAGVPSVEEQMLKKNIEVRFITKYAPMINPAELVFNTLRQQTEKQRHRSYEEMEKSIEKVIKEECKEFRADSLNAMDKETAEMDKDNYLKKYFVRNNELGDDNETNNFIIDQYRENDIPVNEAVRAYNLEKLDESEKDDIRDATTEEKVKNLQKEIRQTRFRKVVRKEATNQAETDFGSEASPAPGSDFIIDQFNKDNITPAEAEIEQERTFIFDFRQVAGAAATATDSDILTYCRKNLTGSQAAALYNGNPQVLGSELRKGTGNDQVEFDGKYYQVTDTVGIIAAKKAKIDDANNKVKLTNAKTAAETAIKGAQKESGKPEITDTELNKHLKEVDQVLEAIATLRKAKEKPSFDATKARTEAITKKKELTDKIDAEKAKEPTKEPPKKEEPTNNEIKEAINNALGIEIQSFLKENLKDKEEEFVKLLDELPGTDKPTGSDEKEKIKNFLASQKAEVVIKVVFRQKLKDEDFQTQIEDEMKNKKNGDEKPLDETFYPKENGKFTQEAMIRYLYEKKTGQSHQFAAKNEERGGSDTSTSGKSH
;
A
#
# COMPACT_ATOMS: atom_id res chain seq x y z
N MET A 1 -31.45 5.54 -0.98
CA MET A 1 -30.27 5.48 -0.10
C MET A 1 -30.31 6.74 0.73
N SER A 2 -30.49 6.64 2.05
CA SER A 2 -30.22 7.79 2.92
C SER A 2 -28.73 8.03 2.89
N ASP A 3 -28.30 9.25 2.52
CA ASP A 3 -26.91 9.66 2.68
C ASP A 3 -26.55 9.56 4.17
N TYR A 4 -25.84 8.50 4.54
CA TYR A 4 -25.44 8.28 5.92
C TYR A 4 -24.30 9.24 6.24
N ILE A 5 -24.63 10.28 7.02
CA ILE A 5 -23.67 11.29 7.47
C ILE A 5 -22.92 10.69 8.66
N PHE A 6 -21.66 10.30 8.43
CA PHE A 6 -20.70 9.99 9.49
C PHE A 6 -20.48 11.25 10.33
N LYS A 7 -20.83 11.19 11.62
CA LYS A 7 -20.80 12.36 12.52
C LYS A 7 -19.49 12.43 13.28
N GLU A 8 -19.17 13.63 13.78
CA GLU A 8 -18.02 13.84 14.67
C GLU A 8 -18.05 12.93 15.91
N ILE A 9 -19.24 12.65 16.44
CA ILE A 9 -19.47 11.69 17.52
C ILE A 9 -18.96 10.28 17.16
N ASP A 10 -19.05 9.87 15.90
CA ASP A 10 -18.58 8.55 15.47
C ASP A 10 -17.04 8.51 15.43
N LYS A 11 -16.37 9.65 15.18
CA LYS A 11 -14.91 9.78 15.28
C LYS A 11 -14.42 9.63 16.71
N GLU A 12 -15.08 10.30 17.66
CA GLU A 12 -14.71 10.21 19.09
C GLU A 12 -14.88 8.79 19.63
N LYS A 13 -15.98 8.14 19.26
CA LYS A 13 -16.23 6.74 19.61
C LYS A 13 -15.20 5.79 19.03
N ALA A 14 -14.85 5.95 17.75
CA ALA A 14 -13.82 5.16 17.11
C ALA A 14 -12.43 5.39 17.75
N LYS A 15 -12.13 6.63 18.12
CA LYS A 15 -10.90 6.97 18.85
C LYS A 15 -10.86 6.29 20.23
N ALA A 16 -11.94 6.38 21.00
CA ALA A 16 -12.04 5.72 22.31
C ALA A 16 -11.89 4.19 22.19
N PHE A 17 -12.54 3.57 21.20
CA PHE A 17 -12.40 2.14 20.93
C PHE A 17 -10.94 1.77 20.59
N ASN A 18 -10.27 2.56 19.76
CA ASN A 18 -8.86 2.33 19.43
C ASN A 18 -7.95 2.46 20.66
N GLU A 19 -8.17 3.47 21.51
CA GLU A 19 -7.40 3.65 22.75
C GLU A 19 -7.60 2.48 23.73
N GLU A 20 -8.81 1.91 23.80
CA GLU A 20 -9.13 0.73 24.59
C GLU A 20 -8.48 -0.55 24.03
N ILE A 21 -8.61 -0.78 22.71
CA ILE A 21 -8.23 -2.04 22.07
C ILE A 21 -6.72 -2.14 21.81
N LYS A 22 -6.05 -1.03 21.46
CA LYS A 22 -4.63 -1.02 21.09
C LYS A 22 -3.71 -1.76 22.09
N PRO A 23 -3.76 -1.52 23.42
CA PRO A 23 -2.93 -2.27 24.37
C PRO A 23 -3.26 -3.77 24.38
N LEU A 24 -4.52 -4.15 24.15
CA LEU A 24 -4.96 -5.55 24.16
C LEU A 24 -4.46 -6.33 22.95
N LEU A 25 -4.39 -5.70 21.77
CA LEU A 25 -3.90 -6.35 20.54
C LEU A 25 -2.43 -6.76 20.61
N ASN A 26 -1.63 -6.04 21.41
CA ASN A 26 -0.21 -6.32 21.61
C ASN A 26 0.02 -7.46 22.60
N GLU A 27 -0.87 -7.60 23.60
CA GLU A 27 -0.72 -8.58 24.68
C GLU A 27 -1.42 -9.91 24.37
N TYR A 28 -2.54 -9.87 23.64
CA TYR A 28 -3.42 -11.01 23.45
C TYR A 28 -3.64 -11.37 21.96
N PRO A 29 -3.88 -12.65 21.69
CA PRO A 29 -4.42 -13.07 20.40
C PRO A 29 -5.72 -12.34 20.05
N PHE A 30 -5.84 -11.91 18.80
CA PHE A 30 -7.11 -11.41 18.28
C PHE A 30 -7.46 -12.01 16.92
N ILE A 31 -8.76 -12.02 16.65
CA ILE A 31 -9.36 -12.36 15.36
C ILE A 31 -10.27 -11.19 15.01
N ALA A 32 -10.08 -10.56 13.85
CA ALA A 32 -11.04 -9.62 13.30
C ALA A 32 -11.84 -10.30 12.19
N LEU A 33 -13.16 -10.26 12.28
CA LEU A 33 -14.11 -10.91 11.37
C LEU A 33 -15.02 -9.85 10.74
N ASP A 34 -15.22 -9.96 9.43
CA ASP A 34 -16.15 -9.11 8.69
C ASP A 34 -16.58 -9.77 7.38
N GLU A 35 -17.57 -9.20 6.71
CA GLU A 35 -18.09 -9.66 5.43
C GLU A 35 -17.96 -8.63 4.30
N CYS A 36 -17.71 -9.12 3.09
CA CYS A 36 -17.61 -8.27 1.91
C CYS A 36 -18.25 -8.93 0.69
N SER A 37 -19.09 -8.18 -0.03
CA SER A 37 -19.68 -8.63 -1.29
C SER A 37 -18.84 -8.24 -2.52
N PHE A 38 -18.78 -9.15 -3.48
CA PHE A 38 -18.14 -9.01 -4.80
C PHE A 38 -19.16 -9.29 -5.90
N TYR A 39 -19.09 -8.53 -7.00
CA TYR A 39 -20.00 -8.68 -8.13
C TYR A 39 -19.18 -9.00 -9.38
N PRO A 40 -19.48 -10.09 -10.12
CA PRO A 40 -18.74 -10.43 -11.35
C PRO A 40 -18.74 -9.24 -12.33
N ASN A 41 -19.89 -8.61 -12.54
CA ASN A 41 -20.04 -7.51 -13.50
C ASN A 41 -19.58 -6.12 -12.99
N GLN A 42 -18.75 -6.07 -11.94
CA GLN A 42 -18.20 -4.82 -11.42
C GLN A 42 -17.04 -4.36 -12.29
N ASP A 43 -17.15 -3.16 -12.85
CA ASP A 43 -16.04 -2.49 -13.51
C ASP A 43 -15.21 -1.70 -12.48
N PRO A 44 -13.90 -1.48 -12.72
CA PRO A 44 -13.04 -0.67 -11.85
C PRO A 44 -13.63 0.72 -11.61
N ARG A 45 -13.56 1.20 -10.37
CA ARG A 45 -14.02 2.55 -10.00
C ARG A 45 -13.29 3.67 -10.74
N PHE A 46 -12.06 3.43 -11.16
CA PHE A 46 -11.23 4.40 -11.86
C PHE A 46 -10.87 3.88 -13.26
N GLY A 47 -11.11 4.71 -14.28
CA GLY A 47 -10.65 4.50 -15.64
C GLY A 47 -9.44 5.38 -15.93
N TYR A 48 -8.47 4.86 -16.68
CA TYR A 48 -7.26 5.59 -17.09
C TYR A 48 -7.27 5.79 -18.61
N SER A 49 -6.85 6.95 -19.08
CA SER A 49 -6.58 7.25 -20.50
C SER A 49 -5.30 8.08 -20.64
N LEU A 50 -4.72 8.10 -21.85
CA LEU A 50 -3.61 9.00 -22.16
C LEU A 50 -4.10 10.46 -22.08
N LYS A 51 -3.18 11.36 -21.72
CA LYS A 51 -3.48 12.79 -21.61
C LYS A 51 -3.91 13.34 -22.98
N GLY A 52 -5.15 13.81 -23.06
CA GLY A 52 -5.77 14.27 -24.31
C GLY A 52 -6.85 13.33 -24.84
N ASP A 53 -6.86 12.07 -24.38
CA ASP A 53 -7.83 11.07 -24.78
C ASP A 53 -8.94 10.92 -23.73
N ARG A 54 -10.16 10.64 -24.21
CA ARG A 54 -11.31 10.40 -23.34
C ARG A 54 -11.20 9.02 -22.68
N ALA A 55 -11.29 8.96 -21.35
CA ALA A 55 -11.44 7.70 -20.63
C ALA A 55 -12.75 7.02 -21.05
N ILE A 56 -12.65 5.79 -21.56
CA ILE A 56 -13.80 4.99 -21.96
C ILE A 56 -14.20 4.13 -20.76
N ALA A 57 -15.27 4.53 -20.07
CA ALA A 57 -15.93 3.71 -19.08
C ALA A 57 -17.11 2.97 -19.74
N ARG A 58 -17.20 1.66 -19.54
CA ARG A 58 -18.44 0.94 -19.85
C ARG A 58 -19.42 1.21 -18.71
N LYS A 59 -20.70 1.41 -19.04
CA LYS A 59 -21.73 1.48 -18.02
C LYS A 59 -21.81 0.10 -17.36
N PRO A 60 -21.64 -0.02 -16.04
CA PRO A 60 -21.77 -1.31 -15.39
C PRO A 60 -23.16 -1.88 -15.68
N GLY A 61 -23.21 -3.19 -15.97
CA GLY A 61 -24.47 -3.89 -16.16
C GLY A 61 -25.32 -3.89 -14.89
N HIS A 62 -26.50 -4.52 -14.94
CA HIS A 62 -27.25 -4.78 -13.72
C HIS A 62 -26.35 -5.58 -12.76
N LYS A 63 -26.33 -5.21 -11.47
CA LYS A 63 -25.41 -5.79 -10.48
C LYS A 63 -25.50 -7.32 -10.37
N GLY A 64 -26.61 -7.90 -10.83
CA GLY A 64 -26.84 -9.34 -10.78
C GLY A 64 -26.83 -9.87 -9.35
N GLU A 65 -26.64 -11.18 -9.24
CA GLU A 65 -26.28 -11.83 -7.98
C GLU A 65 -24.85 -11.43 -7.55
N HIS A 66 -24.48 -11.74 -6.31
CA HIS A 66 -23.18 -11.38 -5.74
C HIS A 66 -22.62 -12.52 -4.89
N TYR A 67 -21.29 -12.53 -4.77
CA TYR A 67 -20.56 -13.42 -3.89
C TYR A 67 -20.26 -12.70 -2.57
N THR A 68 -20.67 -13.26 -1.44
CA THR A 68 -20.34 -12.70 -0.12
C THR A 68 -19.21 -13.52 0.51
N LEU A 69 -18.08 -12.86 0.72
CA LEU A 69 -16.93 -13.41 1.41
C LEU A 69 -17.04 -13.09 2.90
N LEU A 70 -17.05 -14.12 3.75
CA LEU A 70 -16.80 -13.97 5.18
C LEU A 70 -15.30 -14.16 5.42
N PHE A 71 -14.63 -13.17 5.99
CA PHE A 71 -13.18 -13.16 6.10
C PHE A 71 -12.72 -12.87 7.52
N ALA A 72 -11.76 -13.66 7.99
CA ALA A 72 -11.15 -13.52 9.30
C ALA A 72 -9.65 -13.25 9.17
N ILE A 73 -9.15 -12.24 9.88
CA ILE A 73 -7.71 -12.02 10.04
C ILE A 73 -7.31 -12.18 11.49
N SER A 74 -6.07 -12.59 11.72
CA SER A 74 -5.55 -12.80 13.06
C SER A 74 -4.06 -12.46 13.13
N ASN A 75 -3.62 -11.95 14.28
CA ASN A 75 -2.19 -11.81 14.61
C ASN A 75 -1.51 -13.16 14.90
N LEU A 76 -2.27 -14.25 14.99
CA LEU A 76 -1.75 -15.58 15.20
C LEU A 76 -1.15 -16.17 13.92
N LYS A 77 -0.22 -17.14 14.04
CA LYS A 77 0.30 -17.92 12.90
C LYS A 77 -0.73 -18.90 12.33
N GLU A 78 -1.64 -19.38 13.16
CA GLU A 78 -2.77 -20.25 12.79
C GLU A 78 -4.02 -19.74 13.52
N ILE A 79 -5.17 -19.77 12.85
CA ILE A 79 -6.46 -19.40 13.46
C ILE A 79 -6.95 -20.59 14.30
N ASN A 80 -6.21 -20.90 15.36
CA ASN A 80 -6.60 -21.85 16.39
C ASN A 80 -6.66 -21.07 17.71
N PRO A 81 -7.79 -21.10 18.45
CA PRO A 81 -7.84 -20.45 19.76
C PRO A 81 -6.70 -21.00 20.62
N ILE A 82 -5.83 -20.10 21.10
CA ILE A 82 -4.57 -20.51 21.74
C ILE A 82 -4.83 -20.85 23.20
N GLY A 83 -5.21 -22.10 23.44
CA GLY A 83 -5.28 -22.70 24.77
C GLY A 83 -6.05 -21.84 25.78
N ASP A 84 -5.51 -21.75 26.99
CA ASP A 84 -6.18 -21.10 28.13
C ASP A 84 -5.98 -19.58 28.17
N LYS A 85 -5.27 -19.00 27.19
CA LYS A 85 -5.10 -17.54 27.13
C LYS A 85 -6.38 -16.89 26.63
N ARG A 86 -6.71 -15.72 27.18
CA ARG A 86 -7.81 -14.88 26.72
C ARG A 86 -7.57 -14.47 25.27
N ASN A 87 -8.55 -14.68 24.40
CA ASN A 87 -8.53 -14.26 23.00
C ASN A 87 -9.60 -13.19 22.76
N TYR A 88 -9.42 -12.34 21.75
CA TYR A 88 -10.41 -11.33 21.37
C TYR A 88 -10.98 -11.61 19.99
N LEU A 89 -12.31 -11.53 19.84
CA LEU A 89 -12.99 -11.48 18.55
C LEU A 89 -13.48 -10.06 18.31
N ILE A 90 -12.95 -9.41 17.30
CA ILE A 90 -13.31 -8.07 16.86
C ILE A 90 -14.25 -8.19 15.67
N MET A 91 -15.41 -7.57 15.73
CA MET A 91 -16.39 -7.59 14.64
C MET A 91 -17.25 -6.34 14.66
N ASP A 92 -17.94 -6.07 13.56
CA ASP A 92 -18.86 -4.95 13.52
C ASP A 92 -20.08 -5.16 14.44
N ASN A 93 -20.73 -4.06 14.82
CA ASN A 93 -21.96 -4.11 15.62
C ASN A 93 -23.21 -4.22 14.72
N ALA A 94 -23.17 -5.07 13.69
CA ALA A 94 -24.34 -5.37 12.90
C ALA A 94 -25.42 -6.01 13.78
N LYS A 95 -26.69 -5.69 13.49
CA LYS A 95 -27.82 -6.30 14.21
C LYS A 95 -27.81 -7.82 14.10
N ILE A 96 -27.25 -8.40 13.04
CA ILE A 96 -27.22 -9.86 12.88
C ILE A 96 -26.28 -10.52 13.91
N HIS A 97 -25.22 -9.81 14.31
CA HIS A 97 -24.24 -10.28 15.30
C HIS A 97 -24.80 -10.18 16.72
N THR A 98 -25.69 -9.22 16.96
CA THR A 98 -26.26 -8.92 18.28
C THR A 98 -27.71 -9.34 18.46
N ALA A 99 -28.42 -9.80 17.40
CA ALA A 99 -29.85 -10.12 17.44
C ALA A 99 -30.15 -11.29 18.39
N PRO A 100 -30.66 -11.03 19.61
CA PRO A 100 -30.93 -12.09 20.58
C PRO A 100 -32.15 -12.88 20.13
N ASP A 101 -33.22 -12.17 19.76
CA ASP A 101 -34.55 -12.73 19.47
C ASP A 101 -34.50 -13.84 18.40
N LYS A 102 -33.80 -13.62 17.28
CA LYS A 102 -33.72 -14.63 16.20
C LYS A 102 -32.90 -15.86 16.60
N ARG A 103 -31.91 -15.69 17.48
CA ARG A 103 -31.08 -16.81 17.96
C ARG A 103 -31.82 -17.59 19.03
N GLU A 104 -32.55 -16.89 19.89
CA GLU A 104 -33.46 -17.46 20.90
C GLU A 104 -34.57 -18.27 20.22
N GLU A 105 -35.24 -17.73 19.19
CA GLU A 105 -36.21 -18.45 18.37
C GLU A 105 -35.64 -19.75 17.76
N ALA A 106 -34.35 -19.73 17.40
CA ALA A 106 -33.65 -20.89 16.85
C ALA A 106 -33.07 -21.84 17.90
N GLY A 107 -33.18 -21.53 19.20
CA GLY A 107 -32.54 -22.30 20.29
C GLY A 107 -31.01 -22.27 20.23
N VAL A 108 -30.43 -21.23 19.64
CA VAL A 108 -28.99 -21.06 19.45
C VAL A 108 -28.46 -20.05 20.48
N PRO A 109 -27.40 -20.36 21.26
CA PRO A 109 -26.82 -19.41 22.21
C PRO A 109 -26.34 -18.11 21.53
N SER A 110 -26.22 -17.02 22.28
CA SER A 110 -25.72 -15.75 21.73
C SER A 110 -24.30 -15.90 21.18
N VAL A 111 -23.84 -14.97 20.34
CA VAL A 111 -22.47 -15.00 19.83
C VAL A 111 -21.47 -14.91 21.00
N GLU A 112 -21.74 -14.03 21.95
CA GLU A 112 -20.93 -13.84 23.16
C GLU A 112 -20.87 -15.11 24.00
N GLU A 113 -22.00 -15.80 24.22
CA GLU A 113 -22.04 -17.07 24.94
C GLU A 113 -21.24 -18.18 24.24
N GLN A 114 -21.33 -18.25 22.91
CA GLN A 114 -20.56 -19.24 22.13
C GLN A 114 -19.06 -18.95 22.15
N MET A 115 -18.69 -17.67 22.09
CA MET A 115 -17.29 -17.25 22.14
C MET A 115 -16.70 -17.39 23.55
N LEU A 116 -17.48 -17.09 24.59
CA LEU A 116 -17.07 -17.25 25.98
C LEU A 116 -16.72 -18.71 26.31
N LYS A 117 -17.50 -19.68 25.80
CA LYS A 117 -17.20 -21.12 25.92
C LYS A 117 -15.85 -21.52 25.30
N LYS A 118 -15.32 -20.68 24.41
CA LYS A 118 -14.02 -20.86 23.73
C LYS A 118 -12.93 -19.94 24.31
N ASN A 119 -13.17 -19.28 25.44
CA ASN A 119 -12.27 -18.27 26.02
C ASN A 119 -11.94 -17.13 25.04
N ILE A 120 -12.95 -16.75 24.24
CA ILE A 120 -12.90 -15.64 23.30
C ILE A 120 -13.87 -14.57 23.79
N GLU A 121 -13.35 -13.37 24.05
CA GLU A 121 -14.15 -12.20 24.38
C GLU A 121 -14.50 -11.42 23.11
N VAL A 122 -15.78 -11.13 22.91
CA VAL A 122 -16.24 -10.37 21.75
C VAL A 122 -16.11 -8.86 22.04
N ARG A 123 -15.53 -8.14 21.09
CA ARG A 123 -15.38 -6.69 21.07
C ARG A 123 -16.05 -6.14 19.81
N PHE A 124 -17.20 -5.52 19.99
CA PHE A 124 -17.94 -4.91 18.89
C PHE A 124 -17.38 -3.53 18.54
N ILE A 125 -17.07 -3.35 17.28
CA ILE A 125 -16.68 -2.06 16.71
C ILE A 125 -17.86 -1.08 16.80
N THR A 126 -17.57 0.17 17.11
CA THR A 126 -18.57 1.23 17.17
C THR A 126 -19.25 1.38 15.81
N LYS A 127 -20.57 1.61 15.80
CA LYS A 127 -21.33 1.75 14.56
C LYS A 127 -20.70 2.79 13.61
N TYR A 128 -20.74 2.49 12.32
CA TYR A 128 -20.22 3.35 11.24
C TYR A 128 -18.72 3.63 11.32
N ALA A 129 -17.94 2.77 11.97
CA ALA A 129 -16.49 2.92 12.05
C ALA A 129 -15.73 1.80 11.30
N PRO A 130 -15.89 1.65 9.98
CA PRO A 130 -15.17 0.62 9.21
C PRO A 130 -13.65 0.87 9.21
N MET A 131 -13.21 2.12 9.39
CA MET A 131 -11.79 2.48 9.41
C MET A 131 -11.00 1.89 10.60
N ILE A 132 -11.69 1.39 11.63
CA ILE A 132 -11.07 0.71 12.76
C ILE A 132 -11.23 -0.81 12.69
N ASN A 133 -11.89 -1.34 11.64
CA ASN A 133 -11.94 -2.77 11.38
C ASN A 133 -10.72 -3.22 10.57
N PRO A 134 -9.81 -4.04 11.13
CA PRO A 134 -8.67 -4.53 10.36
C PRO A 134 -9.06 -5.30 9.09
N ALA A 135 -10.21 -5.98 9.08
CA ALA A 135 -10.67 -6.73 7.91
C ALA A 135 -11.00 -5.82 6.71
N GLU A 136 -11.48 -4.59 6.95
CA GLU A 136 -11.81 -3.62 5.91
C GLU A 136 -10.58 -3.17 5.10
N LEU A 137 -9.40 -3.12 5.75
CA LEU A 137 -8.15 -2.84 5.04
C LEU A 137 -7.86 -3.92 4.00
N VAL A 138 -8.06 -5.19 4.37
CA VAL A 138 -7.86 -6.31 3.46
C VAL A 138 -8.93 -6.34 2.36
N PHE A 139 -10.18 -6.01 2.70
CA PHE A 139 -11.26 -5.91 1.70
C PHE A 139 -11.01 -4.83 0.66
N ASN A 140 -10.43 -3.69 1.05
CA ASN A 140 -10.05 -2.65 0.09
C ASN A 140 -9.06 -3.18 -0.94
N THR A 141 -8.04 -3.92 -0.50
CA THR A 141 -7.06 -4.56 -1.38
C THR A 141 -7.72 -5.62 -2.27
N LEU A 142 -8.47 -6.54 -1.67
CA LEU A 142 -9.17 -7.60 -2.41
C LEU A 142 -10.07 -7.02 -3.49
N ARG A 143 -10.94 -6.06 -3.16
CA ARG A 143 -11.82 -5.39 -4.11
C ARG A 143 -11.04 -4.75 -5.25
N GLN A 144 -10.00 -3.98 -4.96
CA GLN A 144 -9.21 -3.31 -5.98
C GLN A 144 -8.58 -4.30 -6.98
N GLN A 145 -8.03 -5.42 -6.48
CA GLN A 145 -7.41 -6.40 -7.36
C GLN A 145 -8.44 -7.21 -8.14
N THR A 146 -9.56 -7.60 -7.52
CA THR A 146 -10.63 -8.33 -8.21
C THR A 146 -11.32 -7.46 -9.26
N GLU A 147 -11.58 -6.18 -8.98
CA GLU A 147 -12.23 -5.25 -9.91
C GLU A 147 -11.38 -5.03 -11.18
N LYS A 148 -10.04 -4.94 -11.03
CA LYS A 148 -9.12 -4.80 -12.16
C LYS A 148 -9.22 -5.95 -13.17
N GLN A 149 -9.55 -7.15 -12.70
CA GLN A 149 -9.63 -8.36 -13.52
C GLN A 149 -10.96 -8.49 -14.28
N ARG A 150 -12.01 -7.75 -13.88
CA ARG A 150 -13.30 -7.67 -14.59
C ARG A 150 -13.92 -9.04 -14.92
N HIS A 151 -13.98 -9.91 -13.91
CA HIS A 151 -14.55 -11.25 -14.00
C HIS A 151 -15.94 -11.26 -14.67
N ARG A 152 -16.31 -12.34 -15.34
CA ARG A 152 -17.66 -12.46 -15.93
C ARG A 152 -18.40 -13.70 -15.43
N SER A 153 -17.72 -14.59 -14.71
CA SER A 153 -18.34 -15.68 -13.96
C SER A 153 -17.95 -15.67 -12.48
N TYR A 154 -18.66 -16.47 -11.68
CA TYR A 154 -18.36 -16.66 -10.27
C TYR A 154 -17.07 -17.43 -10.05
N GLU A 155 -16.83 -18.46 -10.85
CA GLU A 155 -15.65 -19.31 -10.73
C GLU A 155 -14.36 -18.54 -11.03
N GLU A 156 -14.41 -17.58 -11.97
CA GLU A 156 -13.30 -16.65 -12.24
C GLU A 156 -13.05 -15.73 -11.06
N MET A 157 -14.12 -15.15 -10.51
CA MET A 157 -14.05 -14.23 -9.39
C MET A 157 -13.55 -14.92 -8.11
N GLU A 158 -14.05 -16.11 -7.79
CA GLU A 158 -13.61 -16.92 -6.65
C GLU A 158 -12.13 -17.26 -6.75
N LYS A 159 -11.67 -17.81 -7.89
CA LYS A 159 -10.24 -18.10 -8.12
C LYS A 159 -9.37 -16.86 -8.01
N SER A 160 -9.86 -15.71 -8.46
CA SER A 160 -9.14 -14.45 -8.30
C SER A 160 -9.06 -14.00 -6.85
N ILE A 161 -10.14 -14.14 -6.07
CA ILE A 161 -10.13 -13.81 -4.64
C ILE A 161 -9.12 -14.73 -3.93
N GLU A 162 -9.17 -16.04 -4.18
CA GLU A 162 -8.20 -17.00 -3.62
C GLU A 162 -6.75 -16.66 -3.99
N LYS A 163 -6.52 -16.29 -5.26
CA LYS A 163 -5.21 -15.86 -5.74
C LYS A 163 -4.70 -14.63 -4.98
N VAL A 164 -5.52 -13.58 -4.86
CA VAL A 164 -5.13 -12.34 -4.16
C VAL A 164 -4.91 -12.61 -2.67
N ILE A 165 -5.72 -13.47 -2.03
CA ILE A 165 -5.48 -13.89 -0.65
C ILE A 165 -4.13 -14.61 -0.53
N LYS A 166 -3.81 -15.52 -1.44
CA LYS A 166 -2.57 -16.31 -1.40
C LYS A 166 -1.32 -15.47 -1.68
N GLU A 167 -1.42 -14.49 -2.57
CA GLU A 167 -0.30 -13.65 -3.02
C GLU A 167 -0.11 -12.42 -2.13
N GLU A 168 -1.16 -11.63 -1.90
CA GLU A 168 -1.06 -10.33 -1.23
C GLU A 168 -1.29 -10.41 0.28
N CYS A 169 -2.21 -11.26 0.75
CA CYS A 169 -2.51 -11.31 2.19
C CYS A 169 -1.41 -11.99 3.03
N LYS A 170 -0.51 -12.75 2.40
CA LYS A 170 0.68 -13.27 3.09
C LYS A 170 1.64 -12.17 3.52
N GLU A 171 1.78 -11.12 2.71
CA GLU A 171 2.63 -9.96 3.01
C GLU A 171 1.98 -9.06 4.08
N PHE A 172 0.65 -8.87 4.01
CA PHE A 172 -0.10 -8.10 5.03
C PHE A 172 0.09 -8.63 6.45
N ARG A 173 0.30 -9.93 6.64
CA ARG A 173 0.56 -10.52 7.95
C ARG A 173 1.84 -9.99 8.58
N ALA A 174 2.87 -9.72 7.78
CA ALA A 174 4.13 -9.16 8.26
C ALA A 174 4.03 -7.65 8.48
N ASP A 175 3.39 -6.93 7.56
CA ASP A 175 3.38 -5.46 7.58
C ASP A 175 2.34 -4.86 8.54
N SER A 176 1.17 -5.48 8.70
CA SER A 176 0.14 -4.96 9.63
C SER A 176 0.58 -5.06 11.09
N LEU A 177 1.32 -6.12 11.43
CA LEU A 177 1.94 -6.29 12.75
C LEU A 177 3.02 -5.22 12.98
N ASN A 178 3.90 -5.02 12.00
CA ASN A 178 4.97 -4.03 12.08
C ASN A 178 4.46 -2.57 12.08
N ALA A 179 3.33 -2.28 11.42
CA ALA A 179 2.73 -0.95 11.40
C ALA A 179 2.13 -0.55 12.75
N MET A 180 1.60 -1.51 13.52
CA MET A 180 1.16 -1.26 14.90
C MET A 180 2.37 -1.13 15.86
N ASP A 181 3.45 -1.87 15.64
CA ASP A 181 4.66 -1.84 16.48
C ASP A 181 5.55 -0.60 16.27
N LYS A 182 5.72 -0.11 15.02
CA LYS A 182 6.59 1.03 14.70
C LYS A 182 6.16 2.35 15.36
N GLU A 183 4.87 2.53 15.64
CA GLU A 183 4.37 3.69 16.40
C GLU A 183 4.83 3.68 17.88
N THR A 184 5.26 2.53 18.39
CA THR A 184 5.63 2.33 19.80
C THR A 184 7.13 2.49 20.06
N ALA A 185 7.98 2.26 19.05
CA ALA A 185 9.44 2.28 19.20
C ALA A 185 10.05 3.70 19.21
N GLU A 186 9.33 4.71 18.71
CA GLU A 186 9.84 6.10 18.64
C GLU A 186 9.37 7.01 19.79
N MET A 187 8.60 6.50 20.74
CA MET A 187 8.08 7.31 21.87
C MET A 187 8.82 6.99 23.17
N ASP A 188 9.93 7.69 23.40
CA ASP A 188 10.69 7.69 24.64
C ASP A 188 9.78 7.94 25.87
N LYS A 189 9.83 7.03 26.85
CA LYS A 189 8.99 7.02 28.07
C LYS A 189 9.12 8.33 28.87
N ASP A 190 10.30 8.95 28.85
CA ASP A 190 10.55 10.22 29.53
C ASP A 190 9.89 11.42 28.81
N ASN A 191 9.70 11.30 27.50
CA ASN A 191 9.05 12.32 26.68
C ASN A 191 7.51 12.25 26.81
N TYR A 192 6.96 11.05 27.04
CA TYR A 192 5.53 10.88 27.33
C TYR A 192 5.16 11.50 28.67
N LEU A 193 5.93 11.26 29.73
CA LEU A 193 5.70 11.83 31.07
C LEU A 193 5.86 13.36 31.11
N LYS A 194 6.88 13.91 30.44
CA LYS A 194 7.05 15.36 30.30
C LYS A 194 5.89 16.00 29.54
N LYS A 195 5.43 15.38 28.45
CA LYS A 195 4.26 15.88 27.70
C LYS A 195 2.95 15.72 28.47
N TYR A 196 2.80 14.68 29.28
CA TYR A 196 1.58 14.44 30.07
C TYR A 196 1.42 15.42 31.24
N PHE A 197 2.52 15.84 31.88
CA PHE A 197 2.49 16.88 32.93
C PHE A 197 2.30 18.29 32.36
N VAL A 198 2.97 18.62 31.25
CA VAL A 198 2.81 19.91 30.57
C VAL A 198 1.39 20.10 30.03
N ARG A 199 0.71 19.02 29.63
CA ARG A 199 -0.64 19.09 29.03
C ARG A 199 -1.79 19.14 30.06
N ASN A 200 -1.54 18.89 31.35
CA ASN A 200 -2.61 18.85 32.38
C ASN A 200 -2.54 19.99 33.41
N ASN A 201 -1.51 20.83 33.39
CA ASN A 201 -1.38 22.02 34.24
C ASN A 201 -1.39 23.30 33.40
N GLU A 202 -2.49 23.55 32.71
CA GLU A 202 -2.85 24.91 32.28
C GLU A 202 -3.59 25.58 33.44
N LEU A 203 -2.84 26.15 34.39
CA LEU A 203 -3.21 27.27 35.26
C LEU A 203 -2.04 27.53 36.24
N GLY A 204 -1.11 28.40 35.84
CA GLY A 204 -0.22 29.18 36.73
C GLY A 204 0.95 28.48 37.43
N ASP A 205 2.16 28.96 37.10
CA ASP A 205 3.42 28.99 37.86
C ASP A 205 3.81 27.82 38.78
N ASP A 206 4.78 27.02 38.32
CA ASP A 206 6.20 27.08 38.76
C ASP A 206 6.83 25.68 38.60
N ASN A 207 7.72 25.52 37.62
CA ASN A 207 8.37 24.24 37.30
C ASN A 207 9.22 23.71 38.46
N GLU A 208 9.70 24.57 39.36
CA GLU A 208 10.42 24.15 40.57
C GLU A 208 9.50 23.44 41.57
N THR A 209 8.25 23.88 41.72
CA THR A 209 7.29 23.27 42.66
C THR A 209 6.84 21.89 42.18
N ASN A 210 6.63 21.72 40.87
CA ASN A 210 6.26 20.41 40.31
C ASN A 210 7.41 19.39 40.41
N ASN A 211 8.66 19.83 40.21
CA ASN A 211 9.83 18.97 40.40
C ASN A 211 10.03 18.63 41.89
N PHE A 212 9.87 19.60 42.79
CA PHE A 212 9.95 19.37 44.24
C PHE A 212 8.91 18.36 44.74
N ILE A 213 7.67 18.43 44.24
CA ILE A 213 6.61 17.47 44.57
C ILE A 213 6.96 16.08 44.03
N ILE A 214 7.36 15.97 42.76
CA ILE A 214 7.77 14.67 42.18
C ILE A 214 8.92 14.04 42.97
N ASP A 215 9.90 14.84 43.40
CA ASP A 215 11.05 14.36 44.17
C ASP A 215 10.66 13.95 45.61
N GLN A 216 9.84 14.74 46.30
CA GLN A 216 9.32 14.39 47.64
C GLN A 216 8.48 13.10 47.64
N TYR A 217 7.66 12.86 46.62
CA TYR A 217 6.84 11.65 46.55
C TYR A 217 7.64 10.42 46.09
N ARG A 218 8.71 10.63 45.30
CA ARG A 218 9.66 9.58 44.91
C ARG A 218 10.52 9.10 46.08
N GLU A 219 10.86 10.00 47.01
CA GLU A 219 11.55 9.66 48.26
C GLU A 219 10.69 8.83 49.23
N ASN A 220 9.36 8.87 49.08
CA ASN A 220 8.41 8.19 49.97
C ASN A 220 7.73 6.94 49.37
N ASP A 221 8.13 6.52 48.17
CA ASP A 221 7.63 5.32 47.46
C ASP A 221 6.09 5.30 47.26
N ILE A 222 5.49 6.49 47.08
CA ILE A 222 4.05 6.65 46.88
C ILE A 222 3.71 6.60 45.38
N PRO A 223 2.73 5.79 44.94
CA PRO A 223 2.29 5.76 43.55
C PRO A 223 1.84 7.13 43.04
N VAL A 224 2.32 7.52 41.85
CA VAL A 224 2.12 8.86 41.26
C VAL A 224 0.63 9.25 41.11
N ASN A 225 -0.23 8.26 40.86
CA ASN A 225 -1.68 8.46 40.78
C ASN A 225 -2.31 8.82 42.14
N GLU A 226 -1.77 8.32 43.27
CA GLU A 226 -2.19 8.72 44.61
C GLU A 226 -1.66 10.11 44.98
N ALA A 227 -0.42 10.44 44.60
CA ALA A 227 0.16 11.77 44.84
C ALA A 227 -0.61 12.89 44.11
N VAL A 228 -0.97 12.67 42.84
CA VAL A 228 -1.79 13.61 42.07
C VAL A 228 -3.22 13.72 42.63
N ARG A 229 -3.76 12.63 43.17
CA ARG A 229 -5.08 12.64 43.83
C ARG A 229 -5.05 13.42 45.14
N ALA A 230 -4.02 13.26 45.97
CA ALA A 230 -3.84 13.99 47.23
C ALA A 230 -3.64 15.50 47.00
N TYR A 231 -2.78 15.88 46.05
CA TYR A 231 -2.54 17.28 45.69
C TYR A 231 -3.80 18.00 45.20
N ASN A 232 -4.59 17.34 44.36
CA ASN A 232 -5.86 17.91 43.88
C ASN A 232 -6.92 18.00 44.98
N LEU A 233 -6.90 17.11 45.98
CA LEU A 233 -7.79 17.18 47.14
C LEU A 233 -7.41 18.34 48.08
N GLU A 234 -6.13 18.67 48.24
CA GLU A 234 -5.69 19.80 49.10
C GLU A 234 -6.16 21.17 48.58
N LYS A 235 -6.33 21.33 47.26
CA LYS A 235 -6.81 22.58 46.64
C LYS A 235 -8.33 22.78 46.70
N LEU A 236 -9.07 21.82 47.28
CA LEU A 236 -10.50 21.95 47.54
C LEU A 236 -10.73 22.73 48.85
N ASP A 237 -11.81 23.49 48.92
CA ASP A 237 -12.24 24.02 50.22
C ASP A 237 -12.82 22.88 51.09
N GLU A 238 -12.93 23.09 52.41
CA GLU A 238 -13.36 22.00 53.31
C GLU A 238 -14.79 21.51 53.01
N SER A 239 -15.66 22.37 52.49
CA SER A 239 -17.00 21.99 52.05
C SER A 239 -16.94 21.03 50.85
N GLU A 240 -16.15 21.36 49.83
CA GLU A 240 -15.93 20.51 48.66
C GLU A 240 -15.24 19.18 49.01
N LYS A 241 -14.36 19.17 50.03
CA LYS A 241 -13.74 17.95 50.55
C LYS A 241 -14.76 17.05 51.25
N ASP A 242 -15.64 17.63 52.05
CA ASP A 242 -16.68 16.89 52.77
C ASP A 242 -17.71 16.28 51.80
N ASP A 243 -18.10 17.02 50.77
CA ASP A 243 -18.95 16.52 49.68
C ASP A 243 -18.35 15.30 48.95
N ILE A 244 -17.01 15.27 48.78
CA ILE A 244 -16.31 14.12 48.20
C ILE A 244 -16.17 12.97 49.20
N ARG A 245 -15.98 13.24 50.49
CA ARG A 245 -15.91 12.21 51.54
C ARG A 245 -17.24 11.49 51.72
N ASP A 246 -18.35 12.21 51.58
CA ASP A 246 -19.71 11.67 51.72
C ASP A 246 -20.19 10.90 50.48
N ALA A 247 -19.42 10.96 49.37
CA ALA A 247 -19.73 10.21 48.16
C ALA A 247 -19.44 8.71 48.32
N THR A 248 -20.49 7.90 48.42
CA THR A 248 -20.40 6.46 48.72
C THR A 248 -19.93 5.57 47.55
N THR A 249 -19.70 6.11 46.35
CA THR A 249 -19.25 5.35 45.18
C THR A 249 -18.25 6.15 44.33
N GLU A 250 -17.34 5.44 43.67
CA GLU A 250 -16.30 6.05 42.82
C GLU A 250 -16.87 6.88 41.67
N GLU A 251 -18.02 6.47 41.12
CA GLU A 251 -18.71 7.21 40.07
C GLU A 251 -19.34 8.52 40.58
N LYS A 252 -19.84 8.53 41.82
CA LYS A 252 -20.31 9.76 42.47
C LYS A 252 -19.15 10.73 42.72
N VAL A 253 -17.99 10.24 43.17
CA VAL A 253 -16.77 11.05 43.34
C VAL A 253 -16.35 11.69 42.02
N LYS A 254 -16.32 10.92 40.92
CA LYS A 254 -15.96 11.44 39.58
C LYS A 254 -16.95 12.51 39.10
N ASN A 255 -18.25 12.31 39.32
CA ASN A 255 -19.27 13.27 38.95
C ASN A 255 -19.20 14.56 39.79
N LEU A 256 -19.00 14.45 41.10
CA LEU A 256 -18.79 15.62 41.97
C LEU A 256 -17.53 16.40 41.60
N GLN A 257 -16.41 15.71 41.34
CA GLN A 257 -15.18 16.38 40.90
C GLN A 257 -15.35 17.12 39.57
N LYS A 258 -16.21 16.62 38.67
CA LYS A 258 -16.56 17.28 37.42
C LYS A 258 -17.41 18.52 37.67
N GLU A 259 -18.39 18.44 38.56
CA GLU A 259 -19.29 19.54 38.92
C GLU A 259 -18.56 20.67 39.67
N ILE A 260 -17.65 20.33 40.58
CA ILE A 260 -16.77 21.27 41.29
C ILE A 260 -15.88 22.01 40.29
N ARG A 261 -15.25 21.31 39.34
CA ARG A 261 -14.44 21.95 38.28
C ARG A 261 -15.26 22.93 37.42
N GLN A 262 -16.46 22.52 37.01
CA GLN A 262 -17.35 23.38 36.22
C GLN A 262 -17.81 24.61 37.01
N THR A 263 -18.10 24.44 38.29
CA THR A 263 -18.52 25.53 39.19
C THR A 263 -17.39 26.53 39.43
N ARG A 264 -16.15 26.06 39.65
CA ARG A 264 -14.97 26.91 39.80
C ARG A 264 -14.65 27.69 38.51
N PHE A 265 -14.71 27.04 37.35
CA PHE A 265 -14.54 27.71 36.06
C PHE A 265 -15.56 28.83 35.87
N ARG A 266 -16.84 28.57 36.17
CA ARG A 266 -17.89 29.59 36.11
C ARG A 266 -17.64 30.75 37.09
N LYS A 267 -17.13 30.49 38.30
CA LYS A 267 -16.79 31.53 39.28
C LYS A 267 -15.62 32.41 38.81
N VAL A 268 -14.59 31.83 38.19
CA VAL A 268 -13.44 32.59 37.62
C VAL A 268 -13.92 33.49 36.49
N VAL A 269 -14.64 32.93 35.52
CA VAL A 269 -15.19 33.69 34.38
C VAL A 269 -16.11 34.82 34.86
N ARG A 270 -16.94 34.58 35.89
CA ARG A 270 -17.83 35.61 36.45
C ARG A 270 -17.05 36.68 37.21
N LYS A 271 -16.01 36.32 37.95
CA LYS A 271 -15.16 37.26 38.70
C LYS A 271 -14.36 38.15 37.76
N GLU A 272 -13.81 37.59 36.69
CA GLU A 272 -13.13 38.36 35.63
C GLU A 272 -14.10 39.30 34.91
N ALA A 273 -15.30 38.83 34.56
CA ALA A 273 -16.33 39.67 33.97
C ALA A 273 -16.80 40.81 34.90
N THR A 274 -16.83 40.57 36.22
CA THR A 274 -17.26 41.58 37.21
C THR A 274 -16.15 42.59 37.49
N ASN A 275 -14.91 42.13 37.65
CA ASN A 275 -13.75 43.00 37.84
C ASN A 275 -13.54 43.92 36.62
N GLN A 276 -13.76 43.42 35.41
CA GLN A 276 -13.66 44.21 34.16
C GLN A 276 -14.78 45.26 34.06
N ALA A 277 -16.00 44.91 34.48
CA ALA A 277 -17.12 45.85 34.52
C ALA A 277 -16.90 46.99 35.55
N GLU A 278 -16.23 46.72 36.66
CA GLU A 278 -15.89 47.71 37.69
C GLU A 278 -14.71 48.62 37.30
N THR A 279 -13.77 48.16 36.47
CA THR A 279 -12.66 49.01 35.97
C THR A 279 -13.05 49.90 34.80
N ASP A 280 -13.99 49.48 33.94
CA ASP A 280 -14.25 50.20 32.68
C ASP A 280 -15.47 51.13 32.74
N PHE A 281 -16.43 50.87 33.64
CA PHE A 281 -17.62 51.71 33.78
C PHE A 281 -17.90 51.93 35.27
N GLY A 282 -17.47 53.10 35.76
CA GLY A 282 -18.03 53.66 36.99
C GLY A 282 -19.56 53.49 36.95
N SER A 283 -20.09 52.90 38.03
CA SER A 283 -21.47 52.45 38.17
C SER A 283 -22.48 53.33 37.42
N GLU A 284 -23.28 52.69 36.56
CA GLU A 284 -24.47 53.19 35.85
C GLU A 284 -24.27 53.53 34.35
N ALA A 285 -24.24 52.52 33.48
CA ALA A 285 -24.88 52.58 32.15
C ALA A 285 -25.02 51.20 31.49
N SER A 286 -26.16 50.96 30.85
CA SER A 286 -26.47 49.74 30.08
C SER A 286 -25.78 49.76 28.70
N PRO A 287 -25.25 48.63 28.17
CA PRO A 287 -24.42 48.66 26.97
C PRO A 287 -25.25 48.76 25.68
N ALA A 288 -24.78 49.60 24.75
CA ALA A 288 -25.35 49.84 23.44
C ALA A 288 -24.81 48.84 22.37
N PRO A 289 -25.55 48.59 21.27
CA PRO A 289 -25.16 47.60 20.27
C PRO A 289 -24.05 48.13 19.35
N GLY A 290 -22.84 47.62 19.55
CA GLY A 290 -21.63 47.97 18.81
C GLY A 290 -20.33 47.42 19.41
N SER A 291 -20.42 46.62 20.49
CA SER A 291 -19.28 46.09 21.25
C SER A 291 -18.39 45.11 20.46
N ASP A 292 -18.95 44.40 19.49
CA ASP A 292 -18.25 43.26 18.87
C ASP A 292 -17.06 43.68 18.02
N PHE A 293 -17.05 44.89 17.46
CA PHE A 293 -15.92 45.39 16.67
C PHE A 293 -14.76 45.92 17.53
N ILE A 294 -15.07 46.45 18.73
CA ILE A 294 -14.06 46.94 19.67
C ILE A 294 -13.38 45.78 20.40
N ILE A 295 -14.14 44.71 20.70
CA ILE A 295 -13.63 43.49 21.33
C ILE A 295 -12.59 42.80 20.42
N ASP A 296 -12.83 42.73 19.10
CA ASP A 296 -11.93 42.08 18.15
C ASP A 296 -10.62 42.85 17.91
N GLN A 297 -10.66 44.19 18.04
CA GLN A 297 -9.48 45.05 17.95
C GLN A 297 -8.66 45.01 19.26
N PHE A 298 -9.32 45.02 20.42
CA PHE A 298 -8.68 45.03 21.73
C PHE A 298 -8.04 43.68 22.10
N ASN A 299 -8.62 42.56 21.62
CA ASN A 299 -8.04 41.22 21.78
C ASN A 299 -6.76 41.03 20.95
N LYS A 300 -6.56 41.79 19.86
CA LYS A 300 -5.32 41.72 19.07
C LYS A 300 -4.12 42.37 19.74
N ASP A 301 -4.34 43.36 20.60
CA ASP A 301 -3.27 44.14 21.22
C ASP A 301 -2.74 43.53 22.53
N ASN A 302 -3.41 42.50 23.07
CA ASN A 302 -3.07 41.84 24.35
C ASN A 302 -2.66 40.36 24.22
N ILE A 303 -2.38 39.88 23.01
CA ILE A 303 -1.96 38.49 22.78
C ILE A 303 -0.59 38.26 23.42
N THR A 304 -0.48 37.28 24.32
CA THR A 304 0.82 36.90 24.89
C THR A 304 1.73 36.29 23.81
N PRO A 305 3.07 36.34 23.95
CA PRO A 305 3.97 35.72 22.97
C PRO A 305 3.66 34.25 22.68
N ALA A 306 3.19 33.50 23.68
CA ALA A 306 2.79 32.10 23.54
C ALA A 306 1.51 31.93 22.70
N GLU A 307 0.50 32.77 22.92
CA GLU A 307 -0.72 32.76 22.11
C GLU A 307 -0.44 33.19 20.66
N ALA A 308 0.48 34.14 20.46
CA ALA A 308 0.93 34.56 19.14
C ALA A 308 1.65 33.41 18.39
N GLU A 309 2.46 32.61 19.10
CA GLU A 309 3.10 31.41 18.53
C GLU A 309 2.06 30.34 18.17
N ILE A 310 1.08 30.08 19.03
CA ILE A 310 -0.01 29.13 18.76
C ILE A 310 -0.82 29.55 17.54
N GLU A 311 -1.17 30.84 17.42
CA GLU A 311 -1.93 31.35 16.29
C GLU A 311 -1.12 31.32 14.98
N GLN A 312 0.20 31.57 15.07
CA GLN A 312 1.12 31.39 13.95
C GLN A 312 1.16 29.91 13.50
N GLU A 313 1.27 28.96 14.43
CA GLU A 313 1.26 27.52 14.13
C GLU A 313 -0.08 27.08 13.51
N ARG A 314 -1.21 27.57 14.01
CA ARG A 314 -2.55 27.30 13.45
C ARG A 314 -2.70 27.85 12.04
N THR A 315 -2.31 29.10 11.83
CA THR A 315 -2.34 29.76 10.52
C THR A 315 -1.46 28.99 9.53
N PHE A 316 -0.27 28.57 9.97
CA PHE A 316 0.65 27.78 9.15
C PHE A 316 0.04 26.43 8.72
N ILE A 317 -0.57 25.68 9.66
CA ILE A 317 -1.22 24.39 9.35
C ILE A 317 -2.37 24.59 8.37
N PHE A 318 -3.18 25.64 8.56
CA PHE A 318 -4.28 25.96 7.68
C PHE A 318 -3.80 26.28 6.26
N ASP A 319 -2.81 27.16 6.11
CA ASP A 319 -2.22 27.52 4.82
C ASP A 319 -1.58 26.31 4.12
N PHE A 320 -0.89 25.46 4.88
CA PHE A 320 -0.33 24.22 4.38
C PHE A 320 -1.42 23.31 3.81
N ARG A 321 -2.48 23.04 4.58
CA ARG A 321 -3.56 22.14 4.18
C ARG A 321 -4.37 22.67 3.00
N GLN A 322 -4.54 23.99 2.89
CA GLN A 322 -5.17 24.59 1.71
C GLN A 322 -4.43 24.27 0.41
N VAL A 323 -3.10 24.33 0.42
CA VAL A 323 -2.27 24.08 -0.78
C VAL A 323 -2.00 22.59 -0.99
N ALA A 324 -1.78 21.84 0.08
CA ALA A 324 -1.48 20.41 0.03
C ALA A 324 -2.72 19.57 -0.39
N GLY A 325 -3.91 20.09 -0.10
CA GLY A 325 -5.20 19.43 -0.35
C GLY A 325 -5.59 18.46 0.77
N ALA A 326 -6.89 18.13 0.82
CA ALA A 326 -7.47 17.27 1.87
C ALA A 326 -6.91 15.83 1.90
N ALA A 327 -6.18 15.42 0.84
CA ALA A 327 -5.53 14.12 0.76
C ALA A 327 -4.11 14.10 1.36
N ALA A 328 -3.59 15.23 1.85
CA ALA A 328 -2.31 15.27 2.52
C ALA A 328 -2.37 14.42 3.79
N THR A 329 -1.61 13.33 3.82
CA THR A 329 -1.51 12.40 4.96
C THR A 329 -0.62 12.92 6.10
N ALA A 330 -0.07 14.13 5.98
CA ALA A 330 0.82 14.71 6.98
C ALA A 330 0.08 14.96 8.29
N THR A 331 0.65 14.50 9.40
CA THR A 331 0.14 14.87 10.73
C THR A 331 0.45 16.34 11.03
N ASP A 332 -0.29 16.97 11.95
CA ASP A 332 0.03 18.34 12.36
C ASP A 332 1.45 18.46 12.91
N SER A 333 1.95 17.42 13.58
CA SER A 333 3.34 17.36 14.04
C SER A 333 4.32 17.43 12.86
N ASP A 334 4.07 16.69 11.78
CA ASP A 334 4.91 16.72 10.58
C ASP A 334 4.87 18.09 9.89
N ILE A 335 3.68 18.69 9.80
CA ILE A 335 3.50 20.03 9.22
C ILE A 335 4.29 21.07 10.01
N LEU A 336 4.23 21.03 11.34
CA LEU A 336 4.94 21.97 12.21
C LEU A 336 6.46 21.83 12.14
N THR A 337 7.00 20.69 11.67
CA THR A 337 8.45 20.57 11.41
C THR A 337 8.93 21.57 10.34
N TYR A 338 8.07 21.96 9.39
CA TYR A 338 8.38 22.98 8.38
C TYR A 338 8.26 24.42 8.93
N CYS A 339 7.27 24.67 9.80
CA CYS A 339 7.01 26.00 10.38
C CYS A 339 8.26 26.57 11.05
N ARG A 340 9.04 25.71 11.72
CA ARG A 340 10.29 26.08 12.43
C ARG A 340 11.49 26.33 11.50
N LYS A 341 11.31 26.25 10.18
CA LYS A 341 12.37 26.42 9.16
C LYS A 341 12.21 27.71 8.35
N ASN A 342 11.44 28.67 8.86
CA ASN A 342 11.09 29.93 8.17
C ASN A 342 10.35 29.74 6.83
N LEU A 343 9.72 28.59 6.62
CA LEU A 343 8.85 28.38 5.46
C LEU A 343 7.49 29.03 5.74
N THR A 344 6.78 29.42 4.68
CA THR A 344 5.33 29.64 4.74
C THR A 344 4.58 28.32 4.57
N GLY A 345 3.30 28.24 4.97
CA GLY A 345 2.49 27.04 4.77
C GLY A 345 2.44 26.60 3.30
N SER A 346 2.36 27.56 2.37
CA SER A 346 2.37 27.30 0.92
C SER A 346 3.72 26.77 0.39
N GLN A 347 4.85 27.29 0.87
CA GLN A 347 6.18 26.78 0.50
C GLN A 347 6.41 25.38 1.03
N ALA A 348 6.01 25.12 2.29
CA ALA A 348 6.07 23.80 2.89
C ALA A 348 5.20 22.78 2.14
N ALA A 349 3.98 23.17 1.75
CA ALA A 349 3.11 22.33 0.93
C ALA A 349 3.70 22.02 -0.45
N ALA A 350 4.38 22.98 -1.09
CA ALA A 350 5.06 22.74 -2.37
C ALA A 350 6.21 21.72 -2.25
N LEU A 351 6.99 21.76 -1.16
CA LEU A 351 8.02 20.77 -0.86
C LEU A 351 7.43 19.39 -0.55
N TYR A 352 6.32 19.36 0.21
CA TYR A 352 5.60 18.14 0.57
C TYR A 352 4.98 17.44 -0.65
N ASN A 353 4.41 18.21 -1.58
CA ASN A 353 3.82 17.69 -2.83
C ASN A 353 4.85 17.43 -3.93
N GLY A 354 6.13 17.71 -3.68
CA GLY A 354 7.22 17.46 -4.63
C GLY A 354 7.36 15.98 -4.99
N ASN A 355 7.98 15.71 -6.14
CA ASN A 355 8.41 14.36 -6.51
C ASN A 355 9.91 14.36 -6.87
N PRO A 356 10.79 13.92 -5.95
CA PRO A 356 10.46 13.31 -4.65
C PRO A 356 9.94 14.31 -3.61
N GLN A 357 9.16 13.81 -2.66
CA GLN A 357 8.71 14.56 -1.50
C GLN A 357 9.91 14.92 -0.60
N VAL A 358 9.93 16.16 -0.10
CA VAL A 358 10.94 16.66 0.85
C VAL A 358 10.27 16.85 2.20
N LEU A 359 10.65 16.06 3.20
CA LEU A 359 10.04 16.10 4.54
C LEU A 359 10.65 17.24 5.36
N GLY A 360 9.87 17.87 6.25
CA GLY A 360 10.37 18.98 7.09
C GLY A 360 11.46 18.54 8.07
N SER A 361 11.49 17.26 8.44
CA SER A 361 12.56 16.61 9.22
C SER A 361 13.90 16.54 8.48
N GLU A 362 13.90 16.66 7.15
CA GLU A 362 15.10 16.66 6.31
C GLU A 362 15.71 18.06 6.15
N LEU A 363 15.00 19.08 6.61
CA LEU A 363 15.38 20.47 6.51
C LEU A 363 15.94 20.97 7.84
N ARG A 364 16.96 21.82 7.75
CA ARG A 364 17.45 22.63 8.86
C ARG A 364 17.17 24.10 8.57
N LYS A 365 17.05 24.89 9.63
CA LYS A 365 16.89 26.34 9.50
C LYS A 365 18.19 26.90 8.91
N GLY A 366 18.10 27.67 7.83
CA GLY A 366 19.27 28.29 7.22
C GLY A 366 19.86 29.39 8.09
N THR A 367 20.99 29.95 7.65
CA THR A 367 21.63 31.09 8.34
C THR A 367 20.87 32.39 8.11
N GLY A 368 20.18 32.52 6.97
CA GLY A 368 19.24 33.61 6.69
C GLY A 368 17.80 33.28 7.11
N ASN A 369 17.01 34.33 7.37
CA ASN A 369 15.57 34.19 7.62
C ASN A 369 14.80 33.68 6.40
N ASP A 370 15.38 33.81 5.21
CA ASP A 370 14.88 33.37 3.92
C ASP A 370 15.52 32.07 3.43
N GLN A 371 16.22 31.33 4.30
CA GLN A 371 16.98 30.15 3.89
C GLN A 371 16.61 28.88 4.67
N VAL A 372 16.73 27.76 3.96
CA VAL A 372 16.73 26.40 4.52
C VAL A 372 18.00 25.68 4.13
N GLU A 373 18.52 24.85 5.03
CA GLU A 373 19.64 23.96 4.74
C GLU A 373 19.09 22.56 4.44
N PHE A 374 19.49 22.02 3.29
CA PHE A 374 19.22 20.64 2.87
C PHE A 374 20.54 20.00 2.43
N ASP A 375 20.88 18.85 3.02
CA ASP A 375 22.09 18.08 2.69
C ASP A 375 23.39 18.92 2.74
N GLY A 376 23.50 19.81 3.74
CA GLY A 376 24.67 20.67 3.93
C GLY A 376 24.77 21.87 2.98
N LYS A 377 23.74 22.11 2.15
CA LYS A 377 23.67 23.26 1.23
C LYS A 377 22.51 24.17 1.63
N TYR A 378 22.72 25.49 1.50
CA TYR A 378 21.71 26.50 1.76
C TYR A 378 20.92 26.81 0.49
N TYR A 379 19.60 26.82 0.62
CA TYR A 379 18.64 27.15 -0.42
C TYR A 379 17.75 28.30 0.05
N GLN A 380 17.33 29.14 -0.88
CA GLN A 380 16.29 30.12 -0.63
C GLN A 380 14.95 29.40 -0.39
N VAL A 381 14.16 29.81 0.60
CA VAL A 381 12.85 29.19 0.93
C VAL A 381 11.87 29.22 -0.25
N THR A 382 12.07 30.15 -1.19
CA THR A 382 11.32 30.29 -2.43
C THR A 382 11.77 29.34 -3.53
N ASP A 383 12.98 28.76 -3.44
CA ASP A 383 13.55 27.83 -4.42
C ASP A 383 13.14 26.37 -4.13
N THR A 384 11.84 26.13 -4.07
CA THR A 384 11.29 24.79 -3.80
C THR A 384 11.69 23.78 -4.88
N VAL A 385 11.82 24.22 -6.14
CA VAL A 385 12.27 23.40 -7.27
C VAL A 385 13.73 22.97 -7.10
N GLY A 386 14.63 23.88 -6.69
CA GLY A 386 16.03 23.56 -6.42
C GLY A 386 16.20 22.57 -5.28
N ILE A 387 15.41 22.70 -4.22
CA ILE A 387 15.41 21.76 -3.08
C ILE A 387 14.93 20.37 -3.50
N ILE A 388 13.81 20.28 -4.25
CA ILE A 388 13.30 19.00 -4.78
C ILE A 388 14.32 18.33 -5.72
N ALA A 389 14.96 19.12 -6.58
CA ALA A 389 16.01 18.61 -7.47
C ALA A 389 17.22 18.08 -6.69
N ALA A 390 17.63 18.76 -5.61
CA ALA A 390 18.68 18.28 -4.72
C ALA A 390 18.32 16.96 -4.03
N LYS A 391 17.08 16.82 -3.55
CA LYS A 391 16.57 15.57 -2.98
C LYS A 391 16.57 14.44 -4.00
N LYS A 392 16.16 14.72 -5.24
CA LYS A 392 16.21 13.75 -6.34
C LYS A 392 17.63 13.28 -6.62
N ALA A 393 18.58 14.20 -6.73
CA ALA A 393 19.99 13.86 -6.95
C ALA A 393 20.54 12.96 -5.84
N LYS A 394 20.18 13.22 -4.58
CA LYS A 394 20.57 12.37 -3.44
C LYS A 394 19.99 10.96 -3.52
N ILE A 395 18.71 10.82 -3.89
CA ILE A 395 18.08 9.51 -4.11
C ILE A 395 18.74 8.77 -5.27
N ASP A 396 19.00 9.45 -6.39
CA ASP A 396 19.63 8.85 -7.57
C ASP A 396 21.06 8.38 -7.26
N ASP A 397 21.84 9.15 -6.48
CA ASP A 397 23.16 8.74 -5.99
C ASP A 397 23.08 7.48 -5.11
N ALA A 398 22.15 7.44 -4.16
CA ALA A 398 21.93 6.27 -3.30
C ALA A 398 21.53 5.02 -4.11
N ASN A 399 20.59 5.17 -5.06
CA ASN A 399 20.16 4.08 -5.95
C ASN A 399 21.30 3.58 -6.84
N ASN A 400 22.13 4.49 -7.36
CA ASN A 400 23.30 4.12 -8.13
C ASN A 400 24.33 3.35 -7.29
N LYS A 401 24.52 3.74 -6.03
CA LYS A 401 25.39 3.01 -5.09
C LYS A 401 24.88 1.59 -4.83
N VAL A 402 23.57 1.41 -4.62
CA VAL A 402 22.96 0.07 -4.45
C VAL A 402 23.11 -0.79 -5.71
N LYS A 403 22.78 -0.25 -6.89
CA LYS A 403 22.97 -0.96 -8.17
C LYS A 403 24.42 -1.41 -8.36
N LEU A 404 25.35 -0.57 -7.94
CA LEU A 404 26.78 -0.86 -8.04
C LEU A 404 27.21 -1.99 -7.10
N THR A 405 26.77 -1.95 -5.84
CA THR A 405 27.01 -3.04 -4.88
C THR A 405 26.45 -4.36 -5.41
N ASN A 406 25.22 -4.37 -5.92
CA ASN A 406 24.59 -5.57 -6.47
C ASN A 406 25.36 -6.10 -7.70
N ALA A 407 25.80 -5.22 -8.61
CA ALA A 407 26.61 -5.61 -9.75
C ALA A 407 27.96 -6.23 -9.33
N LYS A 408 28.58 -5.69 -8.27
CA LYS A 408 29.82 -6.25 -7.69
C LYS A 408 29.59 -7.65 -7.12
N THR A 409 28.55 -7.85 -6.34
CA THR A 409 28.19 -9.17 -5.79
C THR A 409 27.86 -10.18 -6.90
N ALA A 410 27.15 -9.76 -7.94
CA ALA A 410 26.84 -10.61 -9.08
C ALA A 410 28.10 -11.01 -9.86
N ALA A 411 29.02 -10.07 -10.10
CA ALA A 411 30.30 -10.33 -10.74
C ALA A 411 31.17 -11.29 -9.91
N GLU A 412 31.25 -11.08 -8.60
CA GLU A 412 31.98 -11.96 -7.68
C GLU A 412 31.41 -13.39 -7.71
N THR A 413 30.08 -13.51 -7.67
CA THR A 413 29.38 -14.80 -7.75
C THR A 413 29.66 -15.51 -9.07
N ALA A 414 29.61 -14.77 -10.19
CA ALA A 414 29.90 -15.31 -11.52
C ALA A 414 31.35 -15.78 -11.67
N ILE A 415 32.32 -15.01 -11.13
CA ILE A 415 33.75 -15.39 -11.14
C ILE A 415 33.96 -16.67 -10.34
N LYS A 416 33.42 -16.73 -9.11
CA LYS A 416 33.51 -17.93 -8.25
C LYS A 416 32.82 -19.14 -8.89
N GLY A 417 31.70 -18.94 -9.58
CA GLY A 417 31.00 -19.98 -10.33
C GLY A 417 31.85 -20.55 -11.47
N ALA A 418 32.39 -19.68 -12.33
CA ALA A 418 33.18 -20.07 -13.50
C ALA A 418 34.49 -20.82 -13.14
N GLN A 419 35.04 -20.57 -11.96
CA GLN A 419 36.21 -21.28 -11.45
C GLN A 419 35.92 -22.73 -11.11
N LYS A 420 34.75 -23.01 -10.51
CA LYS A 420 34.36 -24.37 -10.15
C LYS A 420 34.16 -25.28 -11.37
N GLU A 421 33.79 -24.71 -12.52
CA GLU A 421 33.47 -25.47 -13.72
C GLU A 421 34.68 -25.78 -14.62
N SER A 422 35.81 -25.08 -14.48
CA SER A 422 36.81 -25.03 -15.56
C SER A 422 38.13 -25.79 -15.34
N GLY A 423 38.34 -26.47 -14.21
CA GLY A 423 39.61 -27.20 -13.95
C GLY A 423 40.87 -26.33 -14.01
N LYS A 424 40.71 -25.00 -14.06
CA LYS A 424 41.76 -23.99 -14.04
C LYS A 424 42.18 -23.72 -12.60
N PRO A 425 43.43 -23.26 -12.36
CA PRO A 425 43.87 -22.88 -11.02
C PRO A 425 42.92 -21.84 -10.42
N GLU A 426 42.48 -22.11 -9.19
CA GLU A 426 41.60 -21.26 -8.40
C GLU A 426 42.28 -19.91 -8.16
N ILE A 427 41.63 -18.79 -8.53
CA ILE A 427 42.17 -17.47 -8.18
C ILE A 427 42.08 -17.36 -6.67
N THR A 428 43.20 -17.08 -6.03
CA THR A 428 43.24 -16.92 -4.58
C THR A 428 42.37 -15.74 -4.16
N ASP A 429 41.79 -15.79 -2.96
CA ASP A 429 41.01 -14.65 -2.41
C ASP A 429 41.80 -13.33 -2.43
N THR A 430 43.14 -13.42 -2.35
CA THR A 430 44.04 -12.26 -2.45
C THR A 430 44.00 -11.60 -3.83
N GLU A 431 44.05 -12.38 -4.91
CA GLU A 431 43.97 -11.87 -6.28
C GLU A 431 42.55 -11.39 -6.63
N LEU A 432 41.51 -12.09 -6.15
CA LEU A 432 40.13 -11.64 -6.32
C LEU A 432 39.91 -10.27 -5.65
N ASN A 433 40.37 -10.11 -4.41
CA ASN A 433 40.29 -8.84 -3.70
C ASN A 433 41.10 -7.71 -4.38
N LYS A 434 42.22 -8.04 -5.02
CA LYS A 434 42.99 -7.08 -5.82
C LYS A 434 42.17 -6.58 -7.01
N HIS A 435 41.54 -7.47 -7.78
CA HIS A 435 40.71 -7.07 -8.92
C HIS A 435 39.44 -6.31 -8.49
N LEU A 436 38.83 -6.69 -7.36
CA LEU A 436 37.70 -5.93 -6.81
C LEU A 436 38.10 -4.49 -6.42
N LYS A 437 39.31 -4.28 -5.90
CA LYS A 437 39.84 -2.93 -5.63
C LYS A 437 40.10 -2.13 -6.91
N GLU A 438 40.62 -2.76 -7.96
CA GLU A 438 40.80 -2.11 -9.27
C GLU A 438 39.46 -1.67 -9.87
N VAL A 439 38.43 -2.50 -9.74
CA VAL A 439 37.06 -2.16 -10.14
C VAL A 439 36.52 -0.98 -9.31
N ASP A 440 36.71 -0.98 -7.99
CA ASP A 440 36.30 0.15 -7.13
C ASP A 440 36.97 1.46 -7.56
N GLN A 441 38.27 1.44 -7.90
CA GLN A 441 39.00 2.62 -8.39
C GLN A 441 38.46 3.14 -9.73
N VAL A 442 38.13 2.25 -10.67
CA VAL A 442 37.53 2.63 -11.96
C VAL A 442 36.16 3.27 -11.74
N LEU A 443 35.37 2.73 -10.82
CA LEU A 443 34.04 3.24 -10.50
C LEU A 443 34.10 4.61 -9.82
N GLU A 444 35.05 4.82 -8.92
CA GLU A 444 35.33 6.12 -8.29
C GLU A 444 35.79 7.15 -9.32
N ALA A 445 36.63 6.75 -10.28
CA ALA A 445 37.03 7.60 -11.40
C ALA A 445 35.84 7.97 -12.30
N ILE A 446 34.94 7.03 -12.59
CA ILE A 446 33.69 7.31 -13.35
C ILE A 446 32.79 8.28 -12.58
N ALA A 447 32.63 8.09 -11.26
CA ALA A 447 31.83 8.98 -10.42
C ALA A 447 32.41 10.40 -10.41
N THR A 448 33.73 10.52 -10.28
CA THR A 448 34.46 11.80 -10.36
C THR A 448 34.28 12.47 -11.72
N LEU A 449 34.38 11.70 -12.81
CA LEU A 449 34.14 12.20 -14.17
C LEU A 449 32.69 12.66 -14.38
N ARG A 450 31.71 11.99 -13.77
CA ARG A 450 30.30 12.41 -13.81
C ARG A 450 30.10 13.73 -13.07
N LYS A 451 30.65 13.87 -11.87
CA LYS A 451 30.64 15.13 -11.10
C LYS A 451 31.33 16.27 -11.86
N ALA A 452 32.44 15.99 -12.54
CA ALA A 452 33.14 16.98 -13.36
C ALA A 452 32.40 17.35 -14.67
N LYS A 453 31.52 16.47 -15.16
CA LYS A 453 30.71 16.70 -16.37
C LYS A 453 29.39 17.41 -16.10
N GLU A 454 28.96 17.54 -14.85
CA GLU A 454 27.93 18.49 -14.45
C GLU A 454 28.49 19.92 -14.66
N LYS A 455 28.40 20.39 -15.91
CA LYS A 455 28.64 21.79 -16.24
C LYS A 455 27.74 22.68 -15.37
N PRO A 456 28.20 23.91 -15.02
CA PRO A 456 27.39 24.83 -14.23
C PRO A 456 26.00 24.95 -14.85
N SER A 457 24.99 24.82 -13.99
CA SER A 457 23.56 24.93 -14.26
C SER A 457 23.29 25.67 -15.58
N PHE A 458 22.78 24.92 -16.57
CA PHE A 458 22.18 25.51 -17.75
C PHE A 458 21.01 26.37 -17.28
N ASP A 459 21.25 27.67 -17.18
CA ASP A 459 20.20 28.64 -16.92
C ASP A 459 19.26 28.63 -18.13
N ALA A 460 18.24 27.79 -18.04
CA ALA A 460 17.26 27.61 -19.09
C ALA A 460 16.55 28.93 -19.42
N THR A 461 16.48 29.87 -18.47
CA THR A 461 15.94 31.20 -18.69
C THR A 461 16.88 32.02 -19.56
N LYS A 462 18.17 32.07 -19.23
CA LYS A 462 19.18 32.73 -20.05
C LYS A 462 19.28 32.12 -21.44
N ALA A 463 19.34 30.79 -21.54
CA ALA A 463 19.41 30.09 -22.81
C ALA A 463 18.13 30.24 -23.64
N ARG A 464 16.95 30.31 -23.01
CA ARG A 464 15.69 30.63 -23.69
C ARG A 464 15.66 32.06 -24.17
N THR A 465 16.14 33.02 -23.38
CA THR A 465 16.27 34.42 -23.80
C THR A 465 17.23 34.55 -24.98
N GLU A 466 18.40 33.92 -24.92
CA GLU A 466 19.35 33.88 -26.03
C GLU A 466 18.77 33.18 -27.28
N ALA A 467 18.01 32.10 -27.10
CA ALA A 467 17.34 31.41 -28.19
C ALA A 467 16.20 32.24 -28.79
N ILE A 468 15.45 33.00 -27.98
CA ILE A 468 14.42 33.93 -28.44
C ILE A 468 15.06 35.08 -29.22
N THR A 469 16.16 35.65 -28.72
CA THR A 469 16.90 36.70 -29.42
C THR A 469 17.46 36.19 -30.75
N LYS A 470 18.12 35.02 -30.75
CA LYS A 470 18.62 34.40 -32.00
C LYS A 470 17.50 34.01 -32.95
N LYS A 471 16.35 33.54 -32.44
CA LYS A 471 15.17 33.24 -33.25
C LYS A 471 14.63 34.52 -33.87
N LYS A 472 14.58 35.63 -33.12
CA LYS A 472 14.16 36.93 -33.63
C LYS A 472 15.11 37.42 -34.73
N GLU A 473 16.42 37.38 -34.50
CA GLU A 473 17.43 37.70 -35.52
C GLU A 473 17.31 36.80 -36.77
N LEU A 474 17.04 35.51 -36.61
CA LEU A 474 16.79 34.60 -37.72
C LEU A 474 15.49 34.92 -38.45
N THR A 475 14.42 35.26 -37.72
CA THR A 475 13.11 35.60 -38.30
C THR A 475 13.21 36.90 -39.08
N ASP A 476 13.91 37.91 -38.55
CA ASP A 476 14.17 39.17 -39.25
C ASP A 476 15.00 38.95 -40.53
N LYS A 477 15.97 38.02 -40.51
CA LYS A 477 16.73 37.61 -41.71
C LYS A 477 15.90 36.80 -42.70
N ILE A 478 15.07 35.88 -42.21
CA ILE A 478 14.18 35.05 -43.03
C ILE A 478 13.08 35.88 -43.66
N ASP A 479 12.54 36.89 -42.97
CA ASP A 479 11.51 37.78 -43.51
C ASP A 479 12.11 38.75 -44.55
N ALA A 480 13.38 39.13 -44.39
CA ALA A 480 14.15 39.83 -45.42
C ALA A 480 14.44 38.95 -46.66
N GLU A 481 14.59 37.63 -46.49
CA GLU A 481 14.79 36.66 -47.60
C GLU A 481 13.47 36.17 -48.23
N LYS A 482 12.40 36.01 -47.45
CA LYS A 482 11.06 35.58 -47.91
C LYS A 482 10.32 36.65 -48.72
N ALA A 483 10.79 37.90 -48.67
CA ALA A 483 10.38 38.92 -49.63
C ALA A 483 10.84 38.60 -51.08
N LYS A 484 11.60 37.52 -51.32
CA LYS A 484 12.18 37.21 -52.63
C LYS A 484 11.72 35.93 -53.33
N GLU A 485 10.95 34.99 -52.77
CA GLU A 485 10.55 33.79 -53.54
C GLU A 485 9.35 32.96 -52.97
N PRO A 486 8.60 32.19 -53.80
CA PRO A 486 7.30 31.63 -53.45
C PRO A 486 7.33 30.19 -52.87
N THR A 487 6.29 29.92 -52.08
CA THR A 487 6.02 28.82 -51.14
C THR A 487 5.83 27.41 -51.71
N LYS A 488 6.32 26.39 -50.99
CA LYS A 488 5.85 24.98 -51.02
C LYS A 488 5.70 24.38 -49.60
N GLU A 489 4.71 23.49 -49.45
CA GLU A 489 4.22 22.86 -48.20
C GLU A 489 5.12 21.75 -47.62
N PRO A 490 5.04 21.44 -46.30
CA PRO A 490 5.80 20.37 -45.65
C PRO A 490 4.99 19.05 -45.45
N PRO A 491 5.65 17.90 -45.23
CA PRO A 491 5.01 16.58 -45.15
C PRO A 491 4.72 16.08 -43.72
N LYS A 492 3.84 15.06 -43.66
CA LYS A 492 3.27 14.37 -42.47
C LYS A 492 4.22 13.37 -41.79
N LYS A 493 4.00 13.14 -40.49
CA LYS A 493 4.66 12.14 -39.62
C LYS A 493 3.94 10.77 -39.68
N GLU A 494 4.71 9.69 -39.55
CA GLU A 494 4.27 8.27 -39.51
C GLU A 494 4.23 7.69 -38.08
N GLU A 495 3.35 6.71 -37.87
CA GLU A 495 3.13 5.92 -36.64
C GLU A 495 3.87 4.56 -36.69
N PRO A 496 4.18 3.94 -35.53
CA PRO A 496 4.96 2.70 -35.45
C PRO A 496 4.19 1.45 -35.94
N THR A 497 4.94 0.45 -36.42
CA THR A 497 4.40 -0.69 -37.17
C THR A 497 4.19 -1.96 -36.33
N ASN A 498 3.22 -2.78 -36.75
CA ASN A 498 2.77 -4.05 -36.12
C ASN A 498 3.86 -5.10 -35.80
N ASN A 499 5.09 -4.95 -36.28
CA ASN A 499 6.17 -5.90 -36.03
C ASN A 499 6.79 -5.74 -34.63
N GLU A 500 6.85 -4.52 -34.10
CA GLU A 500 7.44 -4.23 -32.78
C GLU A 500 6.57 -4.81 -31.64
N ILE A 501 5.24 -4.85 -31.84
CA ILE A 501 4.29 -5.45 -30.89
C ILE A 501 4.40 -6.97 -30.84
N LYS A 502 4.67 -7.64 -31.98
CA LYS A 502 4.84 -9.10 -32.02
C LYS A 502 6.13 -9.55 -31.34
N GLU A 503 7.20 -8.78 -31.46
CA GLU A 503 8.50 -9.08 -30.84
C GLU A 503 8.45 -8.98 -29.31
N ALA A 504 7.74 -7.98 -28.78
CA ALA A 504 7.55 -7.82 -27.34
C ALA A 504 6.74 -8.98 -26.70
N ILE A 505 5.71 -9.49 -27.39
CA ILE A 505 4.90 -10.62 -26.92
C ILE A 505 5.74 -11.92 -26.92
N ASN A 506 6.55 -12.14 -27.95
CA ASN A 506 7.42 -13.32 -28.03
C ASN A 506 8.50 -13.34 -26.93
N ASN A 507 9.05 -12.17 -26.57
CA ASN A 507 10.04 -12.06 -25.50
C ASN A 507 9.45 -12.35 -24.11
N ALA A 508 8.22 -11.92 -23.83
CA ALA A 508 7.55 -12.21 -22.55
C ALA A 508 7.21 -13.71 -22.41
N LEU A 509 6.69 -14.34 -23.47
CA LEU A 509 6.41 -15.78 -23.46
C LEU A 509 7.67 -16.63 -23.32
N GLY A 510 8.80 -16.19 -23.88
CA GLY A 510 10.08 -16.90 -23.81
C GLY A 510 10.59 -17.12 -22.38
N ILE A 511 10.37 -16.16 -21.47
CA ILE A 511 10.83 -16.24 -20.07
C ILE A 511 10.03 -17.29 -19.28
N GLU A 512 8.72 -17.35 -19.50
CA GLU A 512 7.83 -18.28 -18.80
C GLU A 512 8.07 -19.72 -19.26
N ILE A 513 8.29 -19.93 -20.57
CA ILE A 513 8.64 -21.23 -21.14
C ILE A 513 9.98 -21.72 -20.60
N GLN A 514 10.99 -20.86 -20.50
CA GLN A 514 12.30 -21.26 -19.96
C GLN A 514 12.21 -21.70 -18.49
N SER A 515 11.41 -21.00 -17.68
CA SER A 515 11.19 -21.38 -16.28
C SER A 515 10.45 -22.70 -16.17
N PHE A 516 9.38 -22.87 -16.96
CA PHE A 516 8.64 -24.13 -17.06
C PHE A 516 9.53 -25.30 -17.49
N LEU A 517 10.44 -25.10 -18.44
CA LEU A 517 11.35 -26.16 -18.89
C LEU A 517 12.39 -26.51 -17.81
N LYS A 518 12.96 -25.51 -17.14
CA LYS A 518 13.92 -25.77 -16.04
C LYS A 518 13.29 -26.58 -14.91
N GLU A 519 12.02 -26.35 -14.59
CA GLU A 519 11.32 -27.12 -13.57
C GLU A 519 11.02 -28.56 -13.99
N ASN A 520 10.78 -28.78 -15.29
CA ASN A 520 10.23 -30.05 -15.79
C ASN A 520 11.24 -30.96 -16.51
N LEU A 521 12.38 -30.41 -16.95
CA LEU A 521 13.41 -31.12 -17.70
C LEU A 521 14.72 -31.28 -16.94
N LYS A 522 14.80 -30.83 -15.68
CA LYS A 522 16.01 -30.98 -14.87
C LYS A 522 16.38 -32.46 -14.78
N ASP A 523 17.58 -32.80 -15.25
CA ASP A 523 18.15 -34.15 -15.26
C ASP A 523 17.41 -35.15 -16.19
N LYS A 524 16.62 -34.65 -17.16
CA LYS A 524 15.83 -35.45 -18.12
C LYS A 524 16.06 -35.07 -19.58
N GLU A 525 17.18 -34.43 -19.89
CA GLU A 525 17.49 -33.92 -21.23
C GLU A 525 17.54 -35.03 -22.29
N GLU A 526 18.16 -36.18 -21.98
CA GLU A 526 18.23 -37.33 -22.89
C GLU A 526 16.83 -37.88 -23.26
N GLU A 527 15.95 -38.03 -22.26
CA GLU A 527 14.59 -38.51 -22.48
C GLU A 527 13.76 -37.53 -23.30
N PHE A 528 13.97 -36.22 -23.07
CA PHE A 528 13.30 -35.18 -23.82
C PHE A 528 13.75 -35.15 -25.29
N VAL A 529 15.04 -35.35 -25.57
CA VAL A 529 15.51 -35.44 -26.96
C VAL A 529 14.91 -36.64 -27.69
N LYS A 530 14.76 -37.80 -27.03
CA LYS A 530 14.08 -38.96 -27.62
C LYS A 530 12.64 -38.64 -28.03
N LEU A 531 11.91 -37.89 -27.20
CA LEU A 531 10.58 -37.40 -27.56
C LEU A 531 10.57 -36.43 -28.73
N LEU A 532 11.57 -35.55 -28.81
CA LEU A 532 11.67 -34.62 -29.93
C LEU A 532 11.91 -35.36 -31.25
N ASP A 533 12.66 -36.48 -31.22
CA ASP A 533 12.90 -37.33 -32.39
C ASP A 533 11.63 -38.10 -32.84
N GLU A 534 10.66 -38.30 -31.93
CA GLU A 534 9.32 -38.87 -32.20
C GLU A 534 8.35 -37.86 -32.85
N LEU A 535 8.69 -36.56 -32.91
CA LEU A 535 7.82 -35.55 -33.54
C LEU A 535 7.75 -35.74 -35.07
N PRO A 536 6.56 -35.64 -35.67
CA PRO A 536 6.40 -35.76 -37.12
C PRO A 536 6.92 -34.52 -37.87
N GLY A 537 7.49 -34.73 -39.07
CA GLY A 537 7.72 -33.68 -40.06
C GLY A 537 8.84 -32.70 -39.73
N THR A 538 8.59 -31.41 -40.02
CA THR A 538 9.55 -30.30 -39.90
C THR A 538 9.85 -29.88 -38.46
N ASP A 539 9.17 -30.48 -37.48
CA ASP A 539 9.31 -30.11 -36.07
C ASP A 539 10.45 -30.85 -35.36
N LYS A 540 11.20 -31.68 -36.10
CA LYS A 540 12.39 -32.34 -35.56
C LYS A 540 13.50 -31.33 -35.30
N PRO A 541 14.09 -31.33 -34.10
CA PRO A 541 15.17 -30.41 -33.78
C PRO A 541 16.44 -30.74 -34.56
N THR A 542 17.15 -29.70 -35.00
CA THR A 542 18.50 -29.80 -35.54
C THR A 542 19.53 -29.54 -34.43
N GLY A 543 20.71 -30.14 -34.49
CA GLY A 543 21.77 -29.92 -33.51
C GLY A 543 22.78 -31.07 -33.49
N SER A 544 24.03 -30.76 -33.14
CA SER A 544 25.12 -31.73 -33.06
C SER A 544 25.14 -32.53 -31.75
N ASP A 545 24.55 -31.98 -30.68
CA ASP A 545 24.34 -32.63 -29.40
C ASP A 545 22.93 -32.38 -28.84
N GLU A 546 22.60 -33.05 -27.73
CA GLU A 546 21.30 -32.99 -27.07
C GLU A 546 20.92 -31.58 -26.59
N LYS A 547 21.89 -30.85 -26.02
CA LYS A 547 21.66 -29.48 -25.54
C LYS A 547 21.38 -28.54 -26.70
N GLU A 548 22.11 -28.70 -27.80
CA GLU A 548 21.92 -27.93 -29.02
C GLU A 548 20.58 -28.25 -29.70
N LYS A 549 20.18 -29.54 -29.76
CA LYS A 549 18.86 -29.94 -30.24
C LYS A 549 17.74 -29.29 -29.42
N ILE A 550 17.81 -29.33 -28.09
CA ILE A 550 16.82 -28.68 -27.22
C ILE A 550 16.82 -27.16 -27.46
N LYS A 551 17.98 -26.52 -27.49
CA LYS A 551 18.08 -25.08 -27.74
C LYS A 551 17.46 -24.67 -29.07
N ASN A 552 17.76 -25.41 -30.14
CA ASN A 552 17.26 -25.12 -31.48
C ASN A 552 15.75 -25.41 -31.61
N PHE A 553 15.25 -26.45 -30.94
CA PHE A 553 13.82 -26.70 -30.81
C PHE A 553 13.10 -25.50 -30.19
N LEU A 554 13.59 -25.02 -29.05
CA LEU A 554 12.97 -23.92 -28.32
C LEU A 554 13.02 -22.59 -29.08
N ALA A 555 14.08 -22.38 -29.87
CA ALA A 555 14.21 -21.18 -30.69
C ALA A 555 13.32 -21.21 -31.94
N SER A 556 13.00 -22.39 -32.47
CA SER A 556 12.28 -22.54 -33.73
C SER A 556 10.78 -22.78 -33.56
N GLN A 557 10.36 -23.31 -32.41
CA GLN A 557 8.99 -23.78 -32.20
C GLN A 557 8.12 -22.79 -31.45
N LYS A 558 6.81 -22.83 -31.75
CA LYS A 558 5.82 -22.07 -30.99
C LYS A 558 5.74 -22.62 -29.57
N ALA A 559 5.49 -21.75 -28.61
CA ALA A 559 5.29 -22.09 -27.19
C ALA A 559 4.33 -23.27 -26.98
N GLU A 560 3.25 -23.28 -27.77
CA GLU A 560 2.24 -24.33 -27.75
C GLU A 560 2.81 -25.72 -28.04
N VAL A 561 3.70 -25.83 -29.04
CA VAL A 561 4.35 -27.09 -29.41
C VAL A 561 5.26 -27.55 -28.27
N VAL A 562 6.05 -26.62 -27.71
CA VAL A 562 6.95 -26.91 -26.58
C VAL A 562 6.19 -27.45 -25.37
N ILE A 563 5.13 -26.78 -24.95
CA ILE A 563 4.30 -27.19 -23.80
C ILE A 563 3.72 -28.59 -24.01
N LYS A 564 3.23 -28.90 -25.22
CA LYS A 564 2.69 -30.22 -25.56
C LYS A 564 3.73 -31.33 -25.44
N VAL A 565 4.96 -31.11 -25.90
CA VAL A 565 6.03 -32.10 -25.77
C VAL A 565 6.35 -32.39 -24.31
N VAL A 566 6.40 -31.36 -23.47
CA VAL A 566 6.65 -31.53 -22.03
C VAL A 566 5.54 -32.35 -21.37
N PHE A 567 4.27 -32.09 -21.70
CA PHE A 567 3.16 -32.89 -21.18
C PHE A 567 3.17 -34.33 -21.69
N ARG A 568 3.57 -34.56 -22.96
CA ARG A 568 3.81 -35.93 -23.46
C ARG A 568 4.85 -36.67 -22.62
N GLN A 569 5.94 -36.02 -22.24
CA GLN A 569 6.95 -36.63 -21.38
C GLN A 569 6.39 -36.99 -20.02
N LYS A 570 5.68 -36.06 -19.38
CA LYS A 570 5.10 -36.32 -18.07
C LYS A 570 4.07 -37.44 -18.08
N LEU A 571 3.29 -37.56 -19.14
CA LEU A 571 2.29 -38.63 -19.26
C LEU A 571 2.89 -40.02 -19.54
N LYS A 572 4.22 -40.15 -19.69
CA LYS A 572 4.90 -41.46 -19.66
C LYS A 572 5.03 -42.01 -18.23
N ASP A 573 4.87 -41.17 -17.21
CA ASP A 573 4.81 -41.57 -15.80
C ASP A 573 3.38 -42.03 -15.47
N GLU A 574 3.22 -43.31 -15.10
CA GLU A 574 1.91 -43.94 -14.85
C GLU A 574 1.17 -43.32 -13.66
N ASP A 575 1.90 -42.88 -12.63
CA ASP A 575 1.31 -42.24 -11.45
C ASP A 575 0.76 -40.86 -11.83
N PHE A 576 1.55 -40.10 -12.61
CA PHE A 576 1.10 -38.81 -13.13
C PHE A 576 -0.09 -38.97 -14.08
N GLN A 577 -0.06 -39.97 -14.97
CA GLN A 577 -1.17 -40.26 -15.86
C GLN A 577 -2.46 -40.58 -15.08
N THR A 578 -2.36 -41.44 -14.06
CA THR A 578 -3.50 -41.81 -13.20
C THR A 578 -4.05 -40.60 -12.45
N GLN A 579 -3.16 -39.76 -11.90
CA GLN A 579 -3.56 -38.53 -11.22
C GLN A 579 -4.37 -37.59 -12.14
N ILE A 580 -3.91 -37.39 -13.38
CA ILE A 580 -4.61 -36.55 -14.34
C ILE A 580 -5.92 -37.19 -14.80
N GLU A 581 -5.97 -38.50 -14.97
CA GLU A 581 -7.19 -39.23 -15.31
C GLU A 581 -8.27 -39.04 -14.22
N ASP A 582 -7.91 -39.18 -12.95
CA ASP A 582 -8.82 -38.98 -11.82
C ASP A 582 -9.24 -37.52 -11.68
N GLU A 583 -8.33 -36.58 -11.92
CA GLU A 583 -8.66 -35.16 -11.95
C GLU A 583 -9.70 -34.86 -13.04
N MET A 584 -9.51 -35.39 -14.26
CA MET A 584 -10.42 -35.22 -15.38
C MET A 584 -11.78 -35.90 -15.14
N LYS A 585 -11.82 -37.07 -14.49
CA LYS A 585 -13.07 -37.77 -14.13
C LYS A 585 -13.92 -36.94 -13.15
N ASN A 586 -13.27 -36.27 -12.21
CA ASN A 586 -13.93 -35.44 -11.20
C ASN A 586 -14.23 -34.02 -11.70
N LYS A 587 -13.65 -33.62 -12.83
CA LYS A 587 -13.85 -32.28 -13.37
C LYS A 587 -15.23 -32.16 -14.02
N LYS A 588 -15.97 -31.15 -13.57
CA LYS A 588 -17.23 -30.71 -14.18
C LYS A 588 -17.03 -29.43 -14.99
N ASN A 589 -17.79 -29.27 -16.06
CA ASN A 589 -17.88 -28.02 -16.82
C ASN A 589 -18.78 -26.99 -16.07
N GLY A 590 -18.97 -25.80 -16.65
CA GLY A 590 -19.77 -24.73 -16.05
C GLY A 590 -21.25 -25.10 -15.82
N ASP A 591 -21.75 -26.15 -16.47
CA ASP A 591 -23.12 -26.67 -16.30
C ASP A 591 -23.19 -27.84 -15.30
N GLU A 592 -22.15 -28.03 -14.48
CA GLU A 592 -21.96 -29.18 -13.58
C GLU A 592 -21.94 -30.56 -14.25
N LYS A 593 -21.84 -30.62 -15.58
CA LYS A 593 -21.76 -31.88 -16.33
C LYS A 593 -20.31 -32.37 -16.39
N PRO A 594 -20.06 -33.69 -16.50
CA PRO A 594 -18.73 -34.22 -16.78
C PRO A 594 -18.11 -33.58 -18.04
N LEU A 595 -16.78 -33.63 -18.15
CA LEU A 595 -16.08 -33.18 -19.36
C LEU A 595 -16.69 -33.83 -20.61
N ASP A 596 -16.94 -33.00 -21.63
CA ASP A 596 -17.56 -33.43 -22.88
C ASP A 596 -16.62 -34.36 -23.65
N GLU A 597 -17.05 -35.61 -23.83
CA GLU A 597 -16.26 -36.67 -24.48
C GLU A 597 -15.98 -36.38 -25.96
N THR A 598 -16.72 -35.44 -26.59
CA THR A 598 -16.39 -34.96 -27.94
C THR A 598 -15.11 -34.13 -27.97
N PHE A 599 -14.80 -33.42 -26.88
CA PHE A 599 -13.58 -32.62 -26.74
C PHE A 599 -12.45 -33.39 -26.04
N TYR A 600 -12.82 -34.33 -25.18
CA TYR A 600 -11.94 -35.16 -24.36
C TYR A 600 -12.25 -36.64 -24.58
N PRO A 601 -11.86 -37.20 -25.74
CA PRO A 601 -12.22 -38.57 -26.10
C PRO A 601 -11.68 -39.60 -25.10
N LYS A 602 -12.44 -40.69 -24.96
CA LYS A 602 -12.05 -41.86 -24.18
C LYS A 602 -11.91 -43.09 -25.06
N GLU A 603 -10.92 -43.91 -24.78
CA GLU A 603 -10.73 -45.24 -25.35
C GLU A 603 -10.67 -46.26 -24.22
N ASN A 604 -11.47 -47.32 -24.30
CA ASN A 604 -11.59 -48.35 -23.25
C ASN A 604 -11.91 -47.77 -21.85
N GLY A 605 -12.73 -46.71 -21.80
CA GLY A 605 -13.15 -46.05 -20.56
C GLY A 605 -12.12 -45.11 -19.93
N LYS A 606 -10.93 -44.96 -20.53
CA LYS A 606 -9.88 -44.02 -20.09
C LYS A 606 -9.76 -42.86 -21.07
N PHE A 607 -9.40 -41.66 -20.58
CA PHE A 607 -9.12 -40.53 -21.47
C PHE A 607 -7.89 -40.83 -22.34
N THR A 608 -7.93 -40.45 -23.61
CA THR A 608 -6.77 -40.60 -24.49
C THR A 608 -5.63 -39.68 -24.06
N GLN A 609 -4.40 -40.00 -24.46
CA GLN A 609 -3.24 -39.15 -24.13
C GLN A 609 -3.42 -37.74 -24.70
N GLU A 610 -3.99 -37.60 -25.89
CA GLU A 610 -4.33 -36.32 -26.50
C GLU A 610 -5.34 -35.52 -25.68
N ALA A 611 -6.37 -36.18 -25.13
CA ALA A 611 -7.34 -35.54 -24.24
C ALA A 611 -6.67 -35.03 -22.96
N MET A 612 -5.74 -35.79 -22.38
CA MET A 612 -4.98 -35.36 -21.19
C MET A 612 -4.03 -34.19 -21.49
N ILE A 613 -3.33 -34.21 -22.63
CA ILE A 613 -2.47 -33.10 -23.07
C ILE A 613 -3.31 -31.84 -23.27
N ARG A 614 -4.50 -31.97 -23.89
CA ARG A 614 -5.45 -30.88 -24.05
C ARG A 614 -5.80 -30.27 -22.71
N TYR A 615 -6.24 -31.12 -21.77
CA TYR A 615 -6.67 -30.72 -20.45
C TYR A 615 -5.57 -29.96 -19.69
N LEU A 616 -4.35 -30.50 -19.71
CA LEU A 616 -3.18 -29.88 -19.07
C LEU A 616 -2.82 -28.54 -19.71
N TYR A 617 -2.91 -28.42 -21.04
CA TYR A 617 -2.68 -27.16 -21.74
C TYR A 617 -3.70 -26.10 -21.35
N GLU A 618 -5.00 -26.43 -21.41
CA GLU A 618 -6.08 -25.52 -21.04
C GLU A 618 -5.98 -25.11 -19.56
N LYS A 619 -5.66 -26.06 -18.67
CA LYS A 619 -5.44 -25.80 -17.23
C LYS A 619 -4.25 -24.88 -16.98
N LYS A 620 -3.14 -25.03 -17.72
CA LYS A 620 -1.91 -24.25 -17.49
C LYS A 620 -1.99 -22.85 -18.11
N THR A 621 -2.61 -22.71 -19.27
CA THR A 621 -2.60 -21.46 -20.06
C THR A 621 -3.90 -20.67 -19.95
N GLY A 622 -5.00 -21.30 -19.54
CA GLY A 622 -6.34 -20.71 -19.59
C GLY A 622 -6.92 -20.57 -21.01
N GLN A 623 -6.21 -21.02 -22.04
CA GLN A 623 -6.64 -20.94 -23.44
C GLN A 623 -7.23 -22.27 -23.90
N SER A 624 -8.40 -22.24 -24.54
CA SER A 624 -8.96 -23.43 -25.19
C SER A 624 -8.10 -23.84 -26.37
N HIS A 625 -7.82 -25.13 -26.48
CA HIS A 625 -6.93 -25.62 -27.54
C HIS A 625 -7.72 -26.36 -28.60
N GLN A 626 -7.59 -25.98 -29.88
CA GLN A 626 -8.14 -26.75 -30.99
C GLN A 626 -7.04 -27.63 -31.57
N PHE A 627 -7.13 -28.95 -31.34
CA PHE A 627 -6.31 -29.88 -32.13
C PHE A 627 -6.73 -29.79 -33.58
N ALA A 628 -5.77 -29.64 -34.50
CA ALA A 628 -6.03 -29.86 -35.90
C ALA A 628 -6.62 -31.26 -36.02
N ALA A 629 -7.87 -31.35 -36.52
CA ALA A 629 -8.50 -32.63 -36.76
C ALA A 629 -7.53 -33.47 -37.59
N LYS A 630 -7.23 -34.69 -37.15
CA LYS A 630 -6.54 -35.67 -37.99
C LYS A 630 -7.36 -35.76 -39.26
N ASN A 631 -6.86 -35.20 -40.36
CA ASN A 631 -7.34 -35.53 -41.69
C ASN A 631 -6.97 -36.98 -41.89
N GLU A 632 -7.84 -37.89 -41.47
CA GLU A 632 -7.78 -39.27 -41.90
C GLU A 632 -7.97 -39.25 -43.41
N GLU A 633 -6.85 -39.39 -44.13
CA GLU A 633 -6.86 -39.87 -45.50
C GLU A 633 -7.54 -41.24 -45.47
N ARG A 634 -8.87 -41.25 -45.60
CA ARG A 634 -9.63 -42.44 -45.95
C ARG A 634 -9.16 -42.86 -47.34
N GLY A 635 -8.15 -43.72 -47.36
CA GLY A 635 -7.81 -44.53 -48.52
C GLY A 635 -9.04 -45.33 -48.91
N GLY A 636 -9.72 -44.88 -49.96
CA GLY A 636 -10.82 -45.61 -50.57
C GLY A 636 -10.29 -46.90 -51.17
N SER A 637 -10.49 -48.03 -50.48
CA SER A 637 -10.47 -49.34 -51.11
C SER A 637 -11.83 -49.56 -51.76
N ASP A 638 -11.92 -49.24 -53.05
CA ASP A 638 -12.99 -49.71 -53.93
C ASP A 638 -13.03 -51.25 -53.86
N THR A 639 -14.08 -51.79 -53.24
CA THR A 639 -14.52 -53.17 -53.47
C THR A 639 -15.91 -53.10 -54.06
N SER A 640 -15.95 -53.30 -55.38
CA SER A 640 -17.16 -53.51 -56.14
C SER A 640 -17.91 -54.73 -55.60
N THR A 641 -19.18 -54.55 -55.24
CA THR A 641 -20.15 -55.64 -55.26
C THR A 641 -21.38 -55.19 -56.02
N SER A 642 -21.61 -55.92 -57.10
CA SER A 642 -22.78 -55.89 -57.97
C SER A 642 -24.01 -56.48 -57.27
N GLY A 643 -25.19 -55.98 -57.61
CA GLY A 643 -26.47 -56.61 -57.26
C GLY A 643 -27.61 -55.60 -57.22
N LYS A 644 -28.24 -55.31 -58.37
CA LYS A 644 -29.55 -55.85 -58.80
C LYS A 644 -30.77 -55.31 -58.03
N SER A 645 -31.50 -54.44 -58.73
CA SER A 645 -32.97 -54.46 -58.92
C SER A 645 -33.86 -54.84 -57.73
N HIS A 646 -34.65 -53.91 -57.23
CA HIS A 646 -36.06 -53.76 -57.64
C HIS A 646 -36.60 -52.37 -57.34
#